data_AF-A0A971VRX2-F1
#
_entry.id   AF-A0A971VRX2-F1
#
_cell.length_a   1.000
_cell.length_b   1.000
_cell.length_c   1.000
_cell.angle_alpha   90.00
_cell.angle_beta   90.00
_cell.angle_gamma   90.00
#
_symmetry.space_group_name_H-M   'P 1'
#
loop_
_entity.id
_entity.type
_entity.pdbx_description
1 polymer ?
#
loop_
_entity_poly.entity_id
_entity_poly.type
_entity_poly.pdbx_seq_one_letter_code
_entity_poly.pdbx_strand_id
1 'polypeptide(L)'
;MKLKRLIVVCFCIALLMIPLIVSNAAETVFDPSKEFCLIGDANLDGSVNSEDARLILRYVARFSDLTEEQKALADVDGNGTVNAFDARQVLRFVAKLDPQPKHHVVHQEAVAATCVSSGLTEGSYCDICGKVFLKQETIPAHGLHTIAVDEYVAPTCTEPGLSKGYHCSVCNTVIGAQVVIPARGHKFGDWQVVNAATCVANGLEKRTCSVCEFSETRAIPAHGHTVEIIEAKEPTCTEDGHTLGVYCSVCEKTFIESEKINALGHLYEVVPAVPATWTKTGLTEYTQCSRCGDKKSYPESTPTKLCTTVNAANLWARDNNLDSFIEVIAVDDQFTVNINVDGIWSYSGEDFSSFDGLMTFVGEFIKTNFGTDDVKINGHSVYVNGKLSTPAIKKVLFDVGAGFFLKIANLNDSGVYGVYDVEIAGEEITLTVKFVGSDENLNKVKQFAQVIADHIYADTSGHDLVIGIDLPDALRNYILSKVDEGQNPLEVMHYININSGLNLMAGLDVSEVFGSNVSAVNKALKFFCDLSGFANKVVGKIEKATVTLADGTEVNLFKDNAEFSYDPTLYEDGDYYNAFMTGIVDMLSDELKDCKVGDFACDCEYGTYVVPVNITVNIANLGDVAAVNTVEETIIFRIHFIDIEY
;
A
#
# COMPACT_ATOMS: atom_id res chain seq x y z
N MET A 1 23.35 1.56 46.24
CA MET A 1 24.35 0.52 46.57
C MET A 1 24.76 -0.43 45.40
N LYS A 2 25.10 -0.08 44.16
CA LYS A 2 25.17 1.21 43.45
C LYS A 2 25.97 2.22 44.30
N LEU A 3 27.28 2.13 44.50
CA LEU A 3 28.35 2.32 43.50
C LEU A 3 29.70 1.65 43.90
N LYS A 4 29.73 0.66 44.82
CA LYS A 4 30.99 -0.03 45.24
C LYS A 4 31.01 -1.57 45.14
N ARG A 5 30.04 -2.20 44.47
CA ARG A 5 30.42 -3.30 43.53
C ARG A 5 31.18 -2.71 42.32
N LEU A 6 30.91 -1.43 42.01
CA LEU A 6 31.27 -0.71 40.78
C LEU A 6 32.75 -0.27 40.63
N ILE A 7 33.66 -0.76 41.48
CA ILE A 7 35.12 -0.51 41.39
C ILE A 7 35.89 -1.82 41.16
N VAL A 8 35.25 -2.97 41.41
CA VAL A 8 35.92 -4.28 41.54
C VAL A 8 35.24 -5.34 40.67
N VAL A 9 33.93 -5.57 40.84
CA VAL A 9 33.16 -6.46 39.94
C VAL A 9 33.32 -6.06 38.48
N CYS A 10 33.45 -4.75 38.26
CA CYS A 10 33.46 -4.04 37.00
C CYS A 10 34.52 -4.46 35.94
N PHE A 11 35.30 -5.55 36.03
CA PHE A 11 36.39 -5.80 35.06
C PHE A 11 36.35 -6.96 34.02
N CYS A 12 35.88 -8.20 34.26
CA CYS A 12 35.74 -9.23 33.19
C CYS A 12 34.26 -9.54 32.71
N ILE A 13 33.95 -9.74 31.38
CA ILE A 13 32.68 -10.17 30.61
C ILE A 13 32.26 -9.30 29.30
N ALA A 14 32.23 -9.69 27.96
CA ALA A 14 31.94 -8.72 26.75
C ALA A 14 31.37 -8.92 25.13
N LEU A 15 30.29 -9.62 24.41
CA LEU A 15 29.79 -9.73 22.80
C LEU A 15 28.24 -10.24 22.17
N LEU A 16 27.46 -10.46 20.91
CA LEU A 16 27.10 -10.38 19.27
C LEU A 16 25.59 -10.79 18.47
N MET A 17 25.13 -10.64 17.07
CA MET A 17 23.77 -11.09 16.21
C MET A 17 23.42 -11.07 14.50
N ILE A 18 22.25 -11.58 13.74
CA ILE A 18 21.48 -11.22 12.29
C ILE A 18 20.69 -12.19 11.05
N PRO A 19 19.58 -11.94 10.08
CA PRO A 19 18.92 -12.76 8.80
C PRO A 19 17.97 -12.23 7.44
N LEU A 20 17.31 -12.98 6.35
CA LEU A 20 16.34 -12.62 5.05
C LEU A 20 15.54 -13.73 3.99
N ILE A 21 14.72 -13.81 2.76
CA ILE A 21 13.81 -13.18 1.52
C ILE A 21 12.89 -14.08 0.36
N VAL A 22 12.01 -13.67 -0.74
CA VAL A 22 11.03 -14.40 -1.88
C VAL A 22 10.56 -13.73 -3.38
N SER A 23 9.66 -13.96 -4.53
CA SER A 23 8.50 -14.74 -5.40
C SER A 23 8.18 -14.35 -7.05
N ASN A 24 7.25 -14.56 -8.18
CA ASN A 24 5.94 -15.18 -8.95
C ASN A 24 5.72 -14.95 -10.65
N ALA A 25 4.78 -15.13 -11.75
CA ALA A 25 3.44 -15.71 -12.50
C ALA A 25 3.18 -15.40 -14.17
N ALA A 26 2.21 -15.57 -15.27
CA ALA A 26 0.93 -16.24 -16.03
C ALA A 26 0.51 -15.75 -17.63
N GLU A 27 -0.45 -15.97 -18.70
CA GLU A 27 -1.50 -16.89 -19.57
C GLU A 27 -2.30 -16.39 -21.02
N THR A 28 -3.05 -17.13 -22.02
CA THR A 28 -3.89 -16.68 -23.39
C THR A 28 -4.79 -17.62 -24.50
N VAL A 29 -5.72 -17.23 -25.55
CA VAL A 29 -6.57 -18.02 -26.73
C VAL A 29 -7.54 -17.39 -28.00
N PHE A 30 -8.07 -18.05 -29.18
CA PHE A 30 -9.19 -17.72 -30.34
C PHE A 30 -9.52 -18.72 -31.68
N ASP A 31 -10.34 -18.77 -32.88
CA ASP A 31 -11.55 -18.22 -33.83
C ASP A 31 -12.11 -18.98 -35.27
N PRO A 32 -13.31 -18.77 -36.07
CA PRO A 32 -13.93 -19.51 -37.37
C PRO A 32 -15.01 -18.94 -38.58
N SER A 33 -15.41 -19.55 -39.83
CA SER A 33 -16.58 -19.20 -40.91
C SER A 33 -17.01 -20.02 -42.34
N LYS A 34 -18.09 -19.73 -43.27
CA LYS A 34 -18.43 -20.22 -44.78
C LYS A 34 -19.87 -20.08 -45.67
N GLU A 35 -20.19 -20.67 -46.95
CA GLU A 35 -21.19 -20.22 -48.16
C GLU A 35 -22.06 -21.17 -49.26
N PHE A 36 -22.63 -20.79 -50.53
CA PHE A 36 -23.78 -21.42 -51.46
C PHE A 36 -23.93 -21.40 -53.16
N CYS A 37 -25.08 -21.69 -53.97
CA CYS A 37 -25.28 -22.04 -55.54
C CYS A 37 -26.61 -21.76 -56.54
N LEU A 38 -26.92 -22.36 -57.81
CA LEU A 38 -27.89 -21.93 -59.03
C LEU A 38 -28.80 -22.93 -60.07
N ILE A 39 -29.27 -22.63 -61.39
CA ILE A 39 -30.48 -23.22 -62.29
C ILE A 39 -30.51 -23.44 -63.96
N GLY A 40 -31.67 -23.55 -64.82
CA GLY A 40 -31.90 -24.12 -66.31
C GLY A 40 -33.04 -23.67 -67.47
N ASP A 41 -33.54 -24.46 -68.56
CA ASP A 41 -34.05 -24.10 -70.03
C ASP A 41 -35.42 -24.65 -70.88
N ALA A 42 -35.54 -24.95 -72.28
CA ALA A 42 -36.77 -25.00 -73.32
C ALA A 42 -37.74 -26.17 -74.17
N ASN A 43 -37.60 -27.48 -74.75
CA ASN A 43 -38.49 -28.74 -74.51
C ASN A 43 -38.42 -29.13 -73.04
N LEU A 44 -38.75 -28.08 -72.36
CA LEU A 44 -37.77 -27.40 -71.53
C LEU A 44 -36.19 -27.64 -71.78
N ASP A 45 -35.68 -27.88 -73.04
CA ASP A 45 -34.36 -27.50 -73.72
C ASP A 45 -34.23 -26.34 -74.81
N GLY A 46 -34.96 -26.27 -75.94
CA GLY A 46 -34.86 -25.23 -77.00
C GLY A 46 -34.88 -25.64 -78.49
N SER A 47 -35.26 -26.87 -78.90
CA SER A 47 -35.26 -27.25 -80.34
C SER A 47 -36.25 -28.36 -80.77
N VAL A 48 -37.09 -28.07 -81.76
CA VAL A 48 -38.11 -29.02 -82.30
C VAL A 48 -37.49 -30.09 -83.20
N ASN A 49 -37.71 -31.37 -82.86
CA ASN A 49 -37.17 -32.56 -83.52
C ASN A 49 -38.02 -33.84 -83.23
N SER A 50 -37.40 -35.02 -83.16
CA SER A 50 -38.06 -36.28 -82.77
C SER A 50 -38.31 -36.40 -81.25
N GLU A 51 -37.61 -35.63 -80.42
CA GLU A 51 -37.83 -35.58 -78.98
C GLU A 51 -39.20 -34.99 -78.61
N ASP A 52 -39.70 -34.04 -79.38
CA ASP A 52 -41.06 -33.52 -79.30
C ASP A 52 -42.07 -34.61 -79.61
N ALA A 53 -41.90 -35.34 -80.71
CA ALA A 53 -42.76 -36.48 -81.04
C ALA A 53 -42.71 -37.57 -79.95
N ARG A 54 -41.55 -37.80 -79.34
CA ARG A 54 -41.40 -38.68 -78.17
C ARG A 54 -42.17 -38.15 -76.97
N LEU A 55 -42.11 -36.85 -76.69
CA LEU A 55 -42.81 -36.24 -75.55
C LEU A 55 -44.32 -36.20 -75.77
N ILE A 56 -44.79 -35.94 -76.99
CA ILE A 56 -46.21 -36.04 -77.38
C ILE A 56 -46.70 -37.49 -77.25
N LEU A 57 -45.93 -38.50 -77.69
CA LEU A 57 -46.28 -39.90 -77.44
C LEU A 57 -46.30 -40.24 -75.95
N ARG A 58 -45.38 -39.70 -75.15
CA ARG A 58 -45.42 -39.84 -73.68
C ARG A 58 -46.64 -39.16 -73.07
N TYR A 59 -47.09 -38.03 -73.61
CA TYR A 59 -48.32 -37.36 -73.18
C TYR A 59 -49.56 -38.18 -73.47
N VAL A 60 -49.71 -38.65 -74.71
CA VAL A 60 -50.84 -39.48 -75.13
C VAL A 60 -50.89 -40.81 -74.37
N ALA A 61 -49.72 -41.38 -74.06
CA ALA A 61 -49.58 -42.57 -73.22
C ALA A 61 -49.57 -42.29 -71.70
N ARG A 62 -49.74 -41.02 -71.28
CA ARG A 62 -49.77 -40.55 -69.87
C ARG A 62 -48.50 -40.88 -69.04
N PHE A 63 -47.35 -40.97 -69.70
CA PHE A 63 -46.01 -41.08 -69.09
C PHE A 63 -45.34 -39.73 -68.81
N SER A 64 -45.95 -38.61 -69.20
CA SER A 64 -45.56 -37.23 -68.90
C SER A 64 -46.75 -36.32 -69.16
N ASP A 65 -47.04 -35.37 -68.27
CA ASP A 65 -47.94 -34.26 -68.62
C ASP A 65 -47.16 -33.16 -69.34
N LEU A 66 -47.86 -32.45 -70.23
CA LEU A 66 -47.38 -31.23 -70.87
C LEU A 66 -47.98 -30.01 -70.16
N THR A 67 -47.24 -28.91 -70.05
CA THR A 67 -47.80 -27.59 -69.73
C THR A 67 -48.75 -27.12 -70.84
N GLU A 68 -49.65 -26.18 -70.58
CA GLU A 68 -50.52 -25.64 -71.64
C GLU A 68 -49.72 -25.00 -72.78
N GLU A 69 -48.57 -24.41 -72.48
CA GLU A 69 -47.60 -23.89 -73.45
C GLU A 69 -47.03 -25.02 -74.32
N GLN A 70 -46.61 -26.14 -73.72
CA GLN A 70 -46.15 -27.31 -74.46
C GLN A 70 -47.29 -28.01 -75.24
N LYS A 71 -48.54 -27.99 -74.75
CA LYS A 71 -49.71 -28.54 -75.46
C LYS A 71 -50.07 -27.73 -76.70
N ALA A 72 -50.00 -26.40 -76.62
CA ALA A 72 -50.24 -25.52 -77.76
C ALA A 72 -49.25 -25.72 -78.92
N LEU A 73 -48.07 -26.28 -78.62
CA LEU A 73 -47.05 -26.68 -79.60
C LEU A 73 -47.23 -28.12 -80.12
N ALA A 74 -48.19 -28.88 -79.60
CA ALA A 74 -48.33 -30.33 -79.79
C ALA A 74 -49.56 -30.79 -80.60
N ASP A 75 -50.52 -29.90 -80.88
CA ASP A 75 -51.65 -30.16 -81.79
C ASP A 75 -51.21 -29.79 -83.22
N VAL A 76 -51.19 -30.78 -84.12
CA VAL A 76 -50.47 -30.68 -85.41
C VAL A 76 -51.37 -30.95 -86.61
N ASP A 77 -52.48 -31.68 -86.45
CA ASP A 77 -53.56 -31.69 -87.44
C ASP A 77 -54.59 -30.56 -87.26
N GLY A 78 -54.63 -29.91 -86.08
CA GLY A 78 -55.49 -28.77 -85.78
C GLY A 78 -56.93 -29.15 -85.39
N ASN A 79 -57.19 -30.41 -85.05
CA ASN A 79 -58.53 -30.86 -84.64
C ASN A 79 -58.96 -30.38 -83.24
N GLY A 80 -58.02 -29.84 -82.44
CA GLY A 80 -58.24 -29.37 -81.08
C GLY A 80 -57.88 -30.40 -79.99
N THR A 81 -57.31 -31.55 -80.35
CA THR A 81 -56.94 -32.62 -79.41
C THR A 81 -55.60 -33.28 -79.74
N VAL A 82 -54.57 -32.96 -78.93
CA VAL A 82 -53.24 -33.58 -78.97
C VAL A 82 -53.35 -35.10 -78.76
N ASN A 83 -53.13 -35.88 -79.82
CA ASN A 83 -53.28 -37.33 -79.81
C ASN A 83 -52.16 -38.07 -80.59
N ALA A 84 -52.24 -39.40 -80.67
CA ALA A 84 -51.21 -40.20 -81.33
C ALA A 84 -51.10 -39.91 -82.84
N PHE A 85 -52.14 -39.34 -83.45
CA PHE A 85 -52.11 -38.87 -84.82
C PHE A 85 -51.19 -37.65 -85.00
N ASP A 86 -51.14 -36.71 -84.04
CA ASP A 86 -50.25 -35.55 -84.08
C ASP A 86 -48.78 -35.95 -83.97
N ALA A 87 -48.44 -36.84 -83.03
CA ALA A 87 -47.10 -37.42 -82.98
C ALA A 87 -46.74 -38.16 -84.28
N ARG A 88 -47.70 -38.88 -84.88
CA ARG A 88 -47.52 -39.49 -86.21
C ARG A 88 -47.33 -38.43 -87.30
N GLN A 89 -47.96 -37.26 -87.21
CA GLN A 89 -47.77 -36.14 -88.14
C GLN A 89 -46.38 -35.51 -87.98
N VAL A 90 -45.91 -35.25 -86.75
CA VAL A 90 -44.52 -34.81 -86.48
C VAL A 90 -43.52 -35.83 -87.02
N LEU A 91 -43.71 -37.13 -86.78
CA LEU A 91 -42.83 -38.19 -87.28
C LEU A 91 -42.87 -38.32 -88.81
N ARG A 92 -44.03 -38.19 -89.46
CA ARG A 92 -44.13 -38.20 -90.93
C ARG A 92 -43.58 -36.92 -91.57
N PHE A 93 -43.61 -35.78 -90.87
CA PHE A 93 -42.90 -34.55 -91.26
C PHE A 93 -41.38 -34.70 -91.13
N VAL A 94 -40.87 -35.18 -89.98
CA VAL A 94 -39.43 -35.44 -89.76
C VAL A 94 -38.90 -36.47 -90.77
N ALA A 95 -39.68 -37.50 -91.09
CA ALA A 95 -39.38 -38.48 -92.14
C ALA A 95 -39.65 -37.99 -93.59
N LYS A 96 -40.16 -36.76 -93.76
CA LYS A 96 -40.52 -36.13 -95.07
C LYS A 96 -41.52 -36.93 -95.91
N LEU A 97 -42.36 -37.74 -95.24
CA LEU A 97 -43.43 -38.55 -95.81
C LEU A 97 -44.75 -37.79 -95.99
N ASP A 98 -44.95 -36.70 -95.24
CA ASP A 98 -46.06 -35.75 -95.41
C ASP A 98 -45.55 -34.30 -95.47
N PRO A 99 -46.22 -33.42 -96.24
CA PRO A 99 -46.13 -31.97 -96.08
C PRO A 99 -47.09 -31.45 -94.99
N GLN A 100 -46.95 -30.18 -94.61
CA GLN A 100 -47.84 -29.49 -93.65
C GLN A 100 -49.32 -29.37 -94.18
N PRO A 101 -50.38 -29.47 -93.32
CA PRO A 101 -51.82 -29.65 -93.70
C PRO A 101 -52.58 -28.51 -94.46
N LYS A 102 -53.75 -28.80 -95.10
CA LYS A 102 -54.54 -27.93 -96.09
C LYS A 102 -56.11 -28.19 -96.12
N HIS A 103 -56.92 -27.57 -97.03
CA HIS A 103 -58.34 -27.06 -96.79
C HIS A 103 -59.54 -27.39 -97.82
N HIS A 104 -60.82 -26.94 -97.57
CA HIS A 104 -62.18 -27.29 -98.19
C HIS A 104 -63.10 -26.09 -98.74
N VAL A 105 -64.43 -26.14 -99.09
CA VAL A 105 -65.23 -25.11 -99.93
C VAL A 105 -66.82 -24.95 -99.74
N VAL A 106 -67.45 -23.76 -100.03
CA VAL A 106 -68.91 -23.27 -99.93
C VAL A 106 -69.22 -22.03 -100.89
N HIS A 107 -70.46 -21.52 -101.21
CA HIS A 107 -70.83 -20.47 -102.28
C HIS A 107 -71.93 -19.34 -102.00
N GLN A 108 -72.06 -18.21 -102.79
CA GLN A 108 -72.90 -16.95 -102.58
C GLN A 108 -73.30 -16.03 -103.83
N GLU A 109 -74.28 -15.06 -103.70
CA GLU A 109 -74.92 -14.15 -104.74
C GLU A 109 -74.72 -12.58 -104.57
N ALA A 110 -75.22 -11.68 -105.47
CA ALA A 110 -74.78 -10.26 -105.69
C ALA A 110 -75.77 -9.06 -105.38
N VAL A 111 -75.26 -7.79 -105.23
CA VAL A 111 -75.95 -6.54 -104.78
C VAL A 111 -75.34 -5.21 -105.37
N ALA A 112 -76.09 -4.08 -105.44
CA ALA A 112 -75.64 -2.77 -106.00
C ALA A 112 -75.24 -1.67 -104.96
N ALA A 113 -74.64 -0.55 -105.41
CA ALA A 113 -73.92 0.47 -104.59
C ALA A 113 -74.55 1.89 -104.53
N THR A 114 -74.11 2.72 -103.56
CA THR A 114 -74.57 4.10 -103.29
C THR A 114 -73.40 5.09 -103.10
N CYS A 115 -73.61 6.27 -102.48
CA CYS A 115 -72.55 7.25 -102.20
C CYS A 115 -71.66 6.92 -100.99
N VAL A 116 -72.15 6.10 -100.04
CA VAL A 116 -71.41 5.66 -98.83
C VAL A 116 -71.48 4.15 -98.59
N SER A 117 -72.33 3.41 -99.30
CA SER A 117 -72.49 1.96 -99.17
C SER A 117 -72.05 1.27 -100.45
N SER A 118 -71.20 0.25 -100.35
CA SER A 118 -70.77 -0.55 -101.51
C SER A 118 -71.77 -1.66 -101.82
N GLY A 119 -71.87 -2.04 -103.09
CA GLY A 119 -72.53 -3.28 -103.53
C GLY A 119 -71.58 -4.48 -103.44
N LEU A 120 -71.98 -5.63 -103.98
CA LEU A 120 -71.22 -6.90 -103.97
C LEU A 120 -71.43 -7.69 -105.27
N THR A 121 -70.44 -8.46 -105.69
CA THR A 121 -70.57 -9.54 -106.69
C THR A 121 -70.74 -10.92 -106.01
N GLU A 122 -70.83 -12.01 -106.78
CA GLU A 122 -70.95 -13.41 -106.32
C GLU A 122 -69.63 -14.01 -105.74
N GLY A 123 -69.67 -15.12 -104.97
CA GLY A 123 -68.49 -15.64 -104.24
C GLY A 123 -68.55 -17.07 -103.64
N SER A 124 -67.47 -17.52 -102.95
CA SER A 124 -67.24 -18.86 -102.36
C SER A 124 -66.04 -19.01 -101.38
N TYR A 125 -66.12 -19.83 -100.32
CA TYR A 125 -65.07 -19.96 -99.26
C TYR A 125 -65.02 -21.31 -98.48
N CYS A 126 -63.97 -21.58 -97.68
CA CYS A 126 -63.78 -22.78 -96.83
C CYS A 126 -64.34 -22.63 -95.40
N ASP A 127 -65.06 -23.64 -94.95
CA ASP A 127 -65.50 -23.89 -93.58
C ASP A 127 -64.38 -24.28 -92.58
N ILE A 128 -63.57 -25.30 -92.87
CA ILE A 128 -62.58 -25.88 -91.92
C ILE A 128 -61.55 -24.87 -91.38
N CYS A 129 -61.23 -23.82 -92.15
CA CYS A 129 -60.10 -22.91 -91.87
C CYS A 129 -60.32 -21.44 -92.29
N GLY A 130 -61.48 -21.09 -92.87
CA GLY A 130 -61.76 -19.75 -93.40
C GLY A 130 -61.14 -19.37 -94.77
N LYS A 131 -60.41 -20.26 -95.46
CA LYS A 131 -59.79 -19.94 -96.77
C LYS A 131 -60.81 -19.68 -97.90
N VAL A 132 -60.83 -18.48 -98.46
CA VAL A 132 -61.72 -18.07 -99.58
C VAL A 132 -61.26 -18.61 -100.96
N PHE A 133 -62.18 -18.82 -101.91
CA PHE A 133 -61.89 -19.28 -103.30
C PHE A 133 -62.31 -18.28 -104.36
N LEU A 134 -63.59 -17.91 -104.42
CA LEU A 134 -64.08 -16.77 -105.20
C LEU A 134 -64.50 -15.69 -104.21
N LYS A 135 -63.94 -14.49 -104.30
CA LYS A 135 -64.29 -13.43 -103.36
C LYS A 135 -65.48 -12.65 -103.90
N GLN A 136 -66.53 -12.44 -103.09
CA GLN A 136 -67.49 -11.38 -103.39
C GLN A 136 -66.74 -10.05 -103.45
N GLU A 137 -66.71 -9.41 -104.61
CA GLU A 137 -66.01 -8.14 -104.81
C GLU A 137 -66.98 -6.99 -104.55
N THR A 138 -66.55 -6.02 -103.74
CA THR A 138 -67.37 -4.86 -103.43
C THR A 138 -67.44 -3.92 -104.63
N ILE A 139 -68.62 -3.70 -105.18
CA ILE A 139 -68.87 -2.60 -106.14
C ILE A 139 -68.74 -1.29 -105.34
N PRO A 140 -67.71 -0.46 -105.55
CA PRO A 140 -67.41 0.62 -104.62
C PRO A 140 -68.51 1.66 -104.54
N ALA A 141 -68.72 2.22 -103.34
CA ALA A 141 -69.50 3.43 -103.18
C ALA A 141 -68.90 4.57 -104.02
N HIS A 142 -69.74 5.36 -104.71
CA HIS A 142 -69.28 6.30 -105.74
C HIS A 142 -68.67 7.62 -105.21
N GLY A 143 -68.40 7.72 -103.90
CA GLY A 143 -67.32 8.52 -103.29
C GLY A 143 -67.35 10.06 -103.42
N LEU A 144 -68.36 10.66 -104.03
CA LEU A 144 -68.44 12.10 -104.24
C LEU A 144 -69.01 12.82 -103.00
N HIS A 145 -68.19 13.65 -102.36
CA HIS A 145 -68.49 14.40 -101.13
C HIS A 145 -68.27 15.92 -101.31
N THR A 146 -68.99 16.74 -100.55
CA THR A 146 -68.97 18.22 -100.64
C THR A 146 -68.47 18.82 -99.32
N ILE A 147 -67.41 19.65 -99.35
CA ILE A 147 -66.64 20.00 -98.14
C ILE A 147 -67.14 21.28 -97.43
N ALA A 148 -67.16 21.24 -96.09
CA ALA A 148 -67.26 22.35 -95.14
C ALA A 148 -66.02 22.37 -94.19
N VAL A 149 -65.85 23.46 -93.42
CA VAL A 149 -64.61 23.76 -92.67
C VAL A 149 -64.89 24.11 -91.20
N ASP A 150 -64.05 23.62 -90.30
CA ASP A 150 -64.12 23.80 -88.84
C ASP A 150 -62.86 24.51 -88.31
N GLU A 151 -62.98 25.45 -87.37
CA GLU A 151 -61.89 26.41 -87.02
C GLU A 151 -60.98 26.03 -85.83
N TYR A 152 -59.80 26.66 -85.77
CA TYR A 152 -58.72 26.38 -84.79
C TYR A 152 -58.92 27.06 -83.40
N VAL A 153 -58.47 26.37 -82.33
CA VAL A 153 -58.47 26.86 -80.94
C VAL A 153 -57.11 26.57 -80.27
N ALA A 154 -56.53 27.54 -79.56
CA ALA A 154 -55.21 27.40 -78.92
C ALA A 154 -55.29 26.83 -77.48
N PRO A 155 -54.33 25.99 -77.03
CA PRO A 155 -54.28 25.46 -75.66
C PRO A 155 -53.82 26.51 -74.63
N THR A 156 -54.29 26.36 -73.38
CA THR A 156 -53.88 27.17 -72.22
C THR A 156 -52.96 26.37 -71.27
N CYS A 157 -52.77 26.81 -70.02
CA CYS A 157 -52.02 26.03 -69.03
C CYS A 157 -52.83 24.83 -68.49
N THR A 158 -54.17 24.94 -68.47
CA THR A 158 -55.09 23.97 -67.85
C THR A 158 -56.07 23.35 -68.83
N GLU A 159 -56.34 24.00 -69.97
CA GLU A 159 -57.31 23.55 -70.97
C GLU A 159 -56.62 23.22 -72.31
N PRO A 160 -57.01 22.13 -72.99
CA PRO A 160 -56.49 21.79 -74.31
C PRO A 160 -57.09 22.63 -75.44
N GLY A 161 -56.38 22.73 -76.56
CA GLY A 161 -56.83 23.36 -77.81
C GLY A 161 -57.32 22.34 -78.86
N LEU A 162 -57.67 22.83 -80.05
CA LEU A 162 -58.17 22.03 -81.18
C LEU A 162 -57.54 22.50 -82.51
N SER A 163 -57.14 21.56 -83.37
CA SER A 163 -56.71 21.89 -84.74
C SER A 163 -57.87 22.35 -85.63
N LYS A 164 -57.57 22.95 -86.79
CA LYS A 164 -58.55 23.15 -87.87
C LYS A 164 -59.07 21.79 -88.39
N GLY A 165 -60.31 21.73 -88.89
CA GLY A 165 -60.97 20.50 -89.36
C GLY A 165 -61.86 20.71 -90.60
N TYR A 166 -62.44 19.62 -91.11
CA TYR A 166 -63.27 19.57 -92.32
C TYR A 166 -64.31 18.43 -92.28
N HIS A 167 -65.51 18.65 -92.82
CA HIS A 167 -66.55 17.61 -92.92
C HIS A 167 -67.40 17.72 -94.20
N CYS A 168 -68.15 16.67 -94.53
CA CYS A 168 -69.03 16.62 -95.70
C CYS A 168 -70.42 17.20 -95.39
N SER A 169 -70.87 18.23 -96.11
CA SER A 169 -72.16 18.91 -95.86
C SER A 169 -73.42 18.12 -96.26
N VAL A 170 -73.26 16.96 -96.90
CA VAL A 170 -74.37 16.11 -97.38
C VAL A 170 -74.62 14.89 -96.49
N CYS A 171 -73.56 14.31 -95.91
CA CYS A 171 -73.62 13.09 -95.11
C CYS A 171 -72.85 13.16 -93.78
N ASN A 172 -72.38 14.35 -93.40
CA ASN A 172 -71.63 14.66 -92.17
C ASN A 172 -70.37 13.82 -91.92
N THR A 173 -69.92 13.06 -92.92
CA THR A 173 -68.63 12.34 -92.90
C THR A 173 -67.49 13.33 -92.67
N VAL A 174 -66.76 13.19 -91.58
CA VAL A 174 -65.58 14.03 -91.29
C VAL A 174 -64.48 13.71 -92.29
N ILE A 175 -63.99 14.74 -92.98
CA ILE A 175 -62.97 14.67 -94.04
C ILE A 175 -61.57 14.97 -93.46
N GLY A 176 -61.50 15.78 -92.40
CA GLY A 176 -60.32 15.97 -91.58
C GLY A 176 -60.74 16.28 -90.14
N ALA A 177 -60.44 15.39 -89.19
CA ALA A 177 -60.84 15.56 -87.81
C ALA A 177 -60.01 16.65 -87.10
N GLN A 178 -60.64 17.38 -86.18
CA GLN A 178 -59.91 18.24 -85.25
C GLN A 178 -59.12 17.39 -84.24
N VAL A 179 -57.85 17.70 -84.05
CA VAL A 179 -56.96 17.02 -83.10
C VAL A 179 -56.87 17.85 -81.83
N VAL A 180 -57.03 17.19 -80.68
CA VAL A 180 -56.88 17.81 -79.34
C VAL A 180 -55.40 18.10 -79.08
N ILE A 181 -55.09 19.37 -78.78
CA ILE A 181 -53.74 19.83 -78.44
C ILE A 181 -53.65 19.92 -76.91
N PRO A 182 -52.83 19.11 -76.21
CA PRO A 182 -52.80 19.08 -74.75
C PRO A 182 -52.54 20.45 -74.09
N ALA A 183 -53.11 20.62 -72.89
CA ALA A 183 -52.81 21.77 -72.02
C ALA A 183 -51.32 21.82 -71.68
N ARG A 184 -50.75 23.02 -71.57
CA ARG A 184 -49.30 23.24 -71.41
C ARG A 184 -48.75 22.89 -70.02
N GLY A 185 -49.61 22.71 -69.02
CA GLY A 185 -49.21 22.53 -67.62
C GLY A 185 -48.67 23.81 -66.97
N HIS A 186 -48.33 23.71 -65.67
CA HIS A 186 -47.73 24.80 -64.92
C HIS A 186 -46.20 24.72 -64.92
N LYS A 187 -45.54 25.85 -65.19
CA LYS A 187 -44.08 25.99 -65.12
C LYS A 187 -43.70 26.72 -63.83
N PHE A 188 -43.54 25.95 -62.75
CA PHE A 188 -43.07 26.47 -61.45
C PHE A 188 -41.54 26.62 -61.42
N GLY A 189 -41.05 27.56 -60.60
CA GLY A 189 -39.66 27.59 -60.15
C GLY A 189 -39.44 26.82 -58.84
N ASP A 190 -38.29 27.03 -58.21
CA ASP A 190 -37.94 26.42 -56.92
C ASP A 190 -38.84 26.92 -55.78
N TRP A 191 -39.05 26.06 -54.79
CA TRP A 191 -39.80 26.39 -53.57
C TRP A 191 -39.10 27.50 -52.79
N GLN A 192 -39.84 28.58 -52.49
CA GLN A 192 -39.36 29.69 -51.68
C GLN A 192 -39.95 29.58 -50.27
N VAL A 193 -39.11 29.65 -49.24
CA VAL A 193 -39.55 29.71 -47.84
C VAL A 193 -40.24 31.05 -47.59
N VAL A 194 -41.53 31.01 -47.25
CA VAL A 194 -42.32 32.19 -46.87
C VAL A 194 -42.14 32.48 -45.38
N ASN A 195 -42.23 31.43 -44.55
CA ASN A 195 -41.94 31.45 -43.12
C ASN A 195 -41.14 30.19 -42.77
N ALA A 196 -40.06 30.34 -42.01
CA ALA A 196 -39.28 29.20 -41.51
C ALA A 196 -40.07 28.39 -40.47
N ALA A 197 -39.76 27.10 -40.35
CA ALA A 197 -40.32 26.26 -39.29
C ALA A 197 -39.67 26.57 -37.93
N THR A 198 -40.45 26.44 -36.86
CA THR A 198 -40.00 26.60 -35.47
C THR A 198 -40.00 25.23 -34.76
N CYS A 199 -39.69 25.19 -33.46
CA CYS A 199 -39.77 23.95 -32.67
C CYS A 199 -41.20 23.40 -32.55
N VAL A 200 -42.23 24.25 -32.66
CA VAL A 200 -43.64 23.88 -32.37
C VAL A 200 -44.64 24.21 -33.48
N ALA A 201 -44.31 25.14 -34.38
CA ALA A 201 -45.15 25.54 -35.49
C ALA A 201 -44.45 25.29 -36.83
N ASN A 202 -45.18 24.67 -37.76
CA ASN A 202 -44.75 24.38 -39.12
C ASN A 202 -44.40 25.68 -39.88
N GLY A 203 -43.35 25.61 -40.69
CA GLY A 203 -43.03 26.63 -41.69
C GLY A 203 -43.89 26.47 -42.95
N LEU A 204 -43.72 27.38 -43.90
CA LEU A 204 -44.47 27.38 -45.15
C LEU A 204 -43.55 27.72 -46.33
N GLU A 205 -43.59 26.90 -47.37
CA GLU A 205 -43.01 27.20 -48.68
C GLU A 205 -44.09 27.49 -49.71
N LYS A 206 -43.75 28.31 -50.70
CA LYS A 206 -44.60 28.65 -51.85
C LYS A 206 -43.80 28.57 -53.14
N ARG A 207 -44.45 28.15 -54.23
CA ARG A 207 -43.95 28.39 -55.60
C ARG A 207 -45.09 28.78 -56.53
N THR A 208 -44.76 29.59 -57.54
CA THR A 208 -45.72 30.21 -58.46
C THR A 208 -45.38 29.87 -59.90
N CYS A 209 -46.40 29.60 -60.72
CA CYS A 209 -46.25 29.33 -62.15
C CYS A 209 -45.92 30.63 -62.90
N SER A 210 -44.80 30.66 -63.62
CA SER A 210 -44.31 31.87 -64.32
C SER A 210 -45.10 32.26 -65.58
N VAL A 211 -46.25 31.63 -65.82
CA VAL A 211 -47.04 31.76 -67.07
C VAL A 211 -48.51 32.13 -66.79
N CYS A 212 -49.04 31.78 -65.62
CA CYS A 212 -50.46 31.99 -65.29
C CYS A 212 -50.71 32.28 -63.79
N GLU A 213 -49.66 32.66 -63.04
CA GLU A 213 -49.69 33.12 -61.64
C GLU A 213 -50.29 32.16 -60.60
N PHE A 214 -50.82 31.01 -61.01
CA PHE A 214 -51.24 29.93 -60.13
C PHE A 214 -50.09 29.51 -59.20
N SER A 215 -50.37 29.41 -57.91
CA SER A 215 -49.35 29.15 -56.90
C SER A 215 -49.80 28.09 -55.91
N GLU A 216 -48.90 27.15 -55.63
CA GLU A 216 -49.08 26.10 -54.63
C GLU A 216 -48.20 26.35 -53.41
N THR A 217 -48.62 25.82 -52.27
CA THR A 217 -47.92 25.92 -50.98
C THR A 217 -47.75 24.53 -50.37
N ARG A 218 -46.70 24.36 -49.56
CA ARG A 218 -46.51 23.16 -48.72
C ARG A 218 -45.95 23.53 -47.35
N ALA A 219 -46.29 22.75 -46.34
CA ALA A 219 -45.76 22.94 -45.00
C ALA A 219 -44.33 22.41 -44.89
N ILE A 220 -43.47 23.14 -44.18
CA ILE A 220 -42.23 22.61 -43.61
C ILE A 220 -42.62 22.09 -42.21
N PRO A 221 -42.43 20.81 -41.87
CA PRO A 221 -42.71 20.30 -40.52
C PRO A 221 -41.94 21.08 -39.45
N ALA A 222 -42.56 21.31 -38.29
CA ALA A 222 -41.88 21.83 -37.11
C ALA A 222 -40.69 20.93 -36.74
N HIS A 223 -39.57 21.54 -36.33
CA HIS A 223 -38.32 20.83 -36.05
C HIS A 223 -38.39 19.94 -34.79
N GLY A 224 -39.45 20.05 -33.99
CA GLY A 224 -39.51 19.49 -32.65
C GLY A 224 -38.62 20.26 -31.67
N HIS A 225 -38.49 19.75 -30.44
CA HIS A 225 -37.60 20.30 -29.44
C HIS A 225 -36.31 19.47 -29.37
N THR A 226 -35.16 20.12 -29.56
CA THR A 226 -33.84 19.53 -29.27
C THR A 226 -33.59 19.72 -27.77
N VAL A 227 -33.55 18.62 -27.02
CA VAL A 227 -33.52 18.64 -25.55
C VAL A 227 -32.08 18.60 -25.05
N GLU A 228 -31.71 19.58 -24.23
CA GLU A 228 -30.51 19.54 -23.39
C GLU A 228 -30.91 19.21 -21.94
N ILE A 229 -29.99 18.55 -21.24
CA ILE A 229 -30.13 18.18 -19.83
C ILE A 229 -29.05 18.89 -19.02
N ILE A 230 -29.46 19.59 -17.98
CA ILE A 230 -28.58 20.06 -16.90
C ILE A 230 -28.63 18.95 -15.84
N GLU A 231 -27.58 18.13 -15.79
CA GLU A 231 -27.46 17.05 -14.82
C GLU A 231 -27.49 17.60 -13.38
N ALA A 232 -28.14 16.87 -12.47
CA ALA A 232 -28.22 17.29 -11.08
C ALA A 232 -26.84 17.30 -10.41
N LYS A 233 -26.54 18.34 -9.64
CA LYS A 233 -25.32 18.45 -8.83
C LYS A 233 -25.70 18.51 -7.35
N GLU A 234 -25.23 17.56 -6.54
CA GLU A 234 -25.42 17.62 -5.10
C GLU A 234 -24.63 18.80 -4.46
N PRO A 235 -25.17 19.46 -3.42
CA PRO A 235 -24.47 20.51 -2.69
C PRO A 235 -23.31 19.95 -1.87
N THR A 236 -22.23 20.72 -1.74
CA THR A 236 -21.11 20.40 -0.84
C THR A 236 -21.19 21.24 0.43
N CYS A 237 -20.17 21.22 1.30
CA CYS A 237 -20.12 22.12 2.47
C CYS A 237 -20.01 23.60 2.10
N THR A 238 -19.43 23.92 0.94
CA THR A 238 -19.08 25.28 0.51
C THR A 238 -19.70 25.67 -0.84
N GLU A 239 -20.01 24.72 -1.71
CA GLU A 239 -20.64 24.96 -3.01
C GLU A 239 -22.12 24.57 -2.99
N ASP A 240 -22.93 25.42 -3.61
CA ASP A 240 -24.32 25.13 -3.88
C ASP A 240 -24.47 24.04 -4.96
N GLY A 241 -25.53 23.22 -4.80
CA GLY A 241 -25.99 22.23 -5.77
C GLY A 241 -27.22 22.72 -6.55
N HIS A 242 -27.76 21.85 -7.41
CA HIS A 242 -29.01 22.09 -8.12
C HIS A 242 -29.69 20.77 -8.53
N THR A 243 -31.01 20.81 -8.66
CA THR A 243 -31.80 19.71 -9.23
C THR A 243 -31.61 19.61 -10.75
N LEU A 244 -31.99 18.46 -11.33
CA LEU A 244 -31.92 18.23 -12.77
C LEU A 244 -32.83 19.21 -13.52
N GLY A 245 -32.26 19.91 -14.50
CA GLY A 245 -32.98 20.82 -15.40
C GLY A 245 -33.07 20.26 -16.82
N VAL A 246 -34.16 20.56 -17.54
CA VAL A 246 -34.36 20.10 -18.92
C VAL A 246 -34.96 21.23 -19.75
N TYR A 247 -34.32 21.60 -20.86
CA TYR A 247 -34.77 22.70 -21.72
C TYR A 247 -34.48 22.45 -23.20
N CYS A 248 -35.09 23.24 -24.08
CA CYS A 248 -34.86 23.17 -25.53
C CYS A 248 -33.76 24.14 -25.97
N SER A 249 -32.59 23.68 -26.42
CA SER A 249 -31.48 24.55 -26.85
C SER A 249 -31.84 25.47 -28.03
N VAL A 250 -32.79 25.06 -28.88
CA VAL A 250 -33.19 25.82 -30.08
C VAL A 250 -34.24 26.92 -29.80
N CYS A 251 -34.92 26.92 -28.65
CA CYS A 251 -35.96 27.92 -28.35
C CYS A 251 -36.14 28.25 -26.85
N GLU A 252 -35.15 27.93 -26.02
CA GLU A 252 -35.05 28.27 -24.58
C GLU A 252 -36.24 27.82 -23.70
N LYS A 253 -37.11 26.95 -24.22
CA LYS A 253 -38.28 26.46 -23.50
C LYS A 253 -37.86 25.41 -22.47
N THR A 254 -37.98 25.74 -21.19
CA THR A 254 -37.86 24.83 -20.05
C THR A 254 -39.00 23.79 -20.03
N PHE A 255 -38.65 22.55 -19.68
CA PHE A 255 -39.58 21.44 -19.39
C PHE A 255 -39.51 21.01 -17.92
N ILE A 256 -38.31 21.06 -17.33
CA ILE A 256 -38.05 20.86 -15.90
C ILE A 256 -37.11 21.98 -15.46
N GLU A 257 -37.47 22.71 -14.41
CA GLU A 257 -36.68 23.82 -13.88
C GLU A 257 -35.62 23.31 -12.90
N SER A 258 -34.36 23.75 -13.07
CA SER A 258 -33.25 23.42 -12.18
C SER A 258 -33.28 24.35 -10.97
N GLU A 259 -33.78 23.86 -9.83
CA GLU A 259 -33.83 24.60 -8.58
C GLU A 259 -32.47 24.56 -7.86
N LYS A 260 -32.09 25.69 -7.24
CA LYS A 260 -30.86 25.82 -6.47
C LYS A 260 -30.99 25.09 -5.11
N ILE A 261 -30.07 24.17 -4.82
CA ILE A 261 -29.92 23.56 -3.50
C ILE A 261 -28.77 24.26 -2.77
N ASN A 262 -29.04 24.91 -1.64
CA ASN A 262 -27.98 25.64 -0.92
C ASN A 262 -26.91 24.70 -0.36
N ALA A 263 -25.67 25.20 -0.26
CA ALA A 263 -24.54 24.51 0.36
C ALA A 263 -24.89 24.00 1.77
N LEU A 264 -24.39 22.80 2.10
CA LEU A 264 -24.70 22.06 3.33
C LEU A 264 -24.11 22.70 4.60
N GLY A 265 -23.15 23.60 4.45
CA GLY A 265 -22.35 24.14 5.55
C GLY A 265 -21.40 23.11 6.17
N HIS A 266 -20.59 23.57 7.12
CA HIS A 266 -19.64 22.72 7.84
C HIS A 266 -20.29 22.21 9.13
N LEU A 267 -20.46 20.88 9.24
CA LEU A 267 -20.81 20.21 10.48
C LEU A 267 -19.52 19.90 11.25
N TYR A 268 -19.14 20.79 12.17
CA TYR A 268 -17.92 20.69 12.96
C TYR A 268 -18.10 19.80 14.18
N GLU A 269 -17.23 18.80 14.31
CA GLU A 269 -17.21 17.83 15.41
C GLU A 269 -15.81 17.81 16.05
N VAL A 270 -15.76 17.49 17.35
CA VAL A 270 -14.50 17.39 18.09
C VAL A 270 -13.94 15.98 17.90
N VAL A 271 -12.73 15.91 17.35
CA VAL A 271 -11.92 14.69 17.33
C VAL A 271 -11.19 14.61 18.68
N PRO A 272 -11.38 13.54 19.46
CA PRO A 272 -10.75 13.42 20.77
C PRO A 272 -9.22 13.34 20.66
N ALA A 273 -8.54 13.80 21.70
CA ALA A 273 -7.09 13.71 21.80
C ALA A 273 -6.60 12.25 21.71
N VAL A 274 -5.47 12.05 21.03
CA VAL A 274 -4.76 10.76 21.00
C VAL A 274 -3.60 10.88 21.99
N PRO A 275 -3.62 10.17 23.13
CA PRO A 275 -2.57 10.31 24.14
C PRO A 275 -1.23 9.81 23.62
N ALA A 276 -0.14 10.46 24.04
CA ALA A 276 1.22 10.02 23.74
C ALA A 276 1.51 8.64 24.34
N THR A 277 2.35 7.88 23.63
CA THR A 277 2.84 6.55 24.02
C THR A 277 4.32 6.66 24.42
N TRP A 278 5.00 5.56 24.72
CA TRP A 278 6.45 5.60 25.00
C TRP A 278 7.26 5.93 23.75
N THR A 279 6.86 5.41 22.60
CA THR A 279 7.59 5.50 21.32
C THR A 279 6.99 6.49 20.32
N LYS A 280 5.70 6.87 20.46
CA LYS A 280 4.99 7.73 19.49
C LYS A 280 4.35 8.94 20.16
N THR A 281 4.48 10.08 19.48
CA THR A 281 3.88 11.36 19.85
C THR A 281 2.35 11.28 19.87
N GLY A 282 1.74 11.99 20.82
CA GLY A 282 0.29 12.14 20.90
C GLY A 282 -0.19 13.38 20.15
N LEU A 283 -1.50 13.50 19.94
CA LEU A 283 -2.15 14.65 19.33
C LEU A 283 -3.18 15.24 20.30
N THR A 284 -3.20 16.57 20.44
CA THR A 284 -4.28 17.25 21.18
C THR A 284 -5.63 17.10 20.46
N GLU A 285 -6.72 17.33 21.20
CA GLU A 285 -8.06 17.38 20.59
C GLU A 285 -8.17 18.52 19.57
N TYR A 286 -8.91 18.29 18.49
CA TYR A 286 -9.09 19.29 17.43
C TYR A 286 -10.47 19.19 16.79
N THR A 287 -10.88 20.25 16.07
CA THR A 287 -12.21 20.35 15.48
C THR A 287 -12.14 20.29 13.95
N GLN A 288 -12.81 19.31 13.35
CA GLN A 288 -12.90 19.15 11.90
C GLN A 288 -14.34 18.94 11.42
N CYS A 289 -14.61 19.19 10.15
CA CYS A 289 -15.91 18.95 9.57
C CYS A 289 -16.09 17.47 9.20
N SER A 290 -17.09 16.79 9.76
CA SER A 290 -17.38 15.38 9.50
C SER A 290 -17.82 15.07 8.07
N ARG A 291 -18.18 16.10 7.28
CA ARG A 291 -18.63 15.99 5.89
C ARG A 291 -17.54 16.19 4.84
N CYS A 292 -16.50 16.97 5.14
CA CYS A 292 -15.46 17.35 4.15
C CYS A 292 -14.02 17.35 4.68
N GLY A 293 -13.78 17.06 5.96
CA GLY A 293 -12.45 17.03 6.56
C GLY A 293 -11.81 18.39 6.85
N ASP A 294 -12.48 19.50 6.51
CA ASP A 294 -11.99 20.85 6.75
C ASP A 294 -11.76 21.14 8.24
N LYS A 295 -10.66 21.83 8.58
CA LYS A 295 -10.13 21.94 9.95
C LYS A 295 -10.31 23.34 10.52
N LYS A 296 -11.15 23.45 11.56
CA LYS A 296 -11.37 24.68 12.33
C LYS A 296 -10.29 24.91 13.38
N SER A 297 -9.68 23.83 13.88
CA SER A 297 -8.42 23.86 14.63
C SER A 297 -7.52 22.72 14.19
N TYR A 298 -6.23 22.87 14.46
CA TYR A 298 -5.21 21.88 14.13
C TYR A 298 -4.72 21.22 15.43
N PRO A 299 -4.49 19.90 15.46
CA PRO A 299 -3.92 19.24 16.62
C PRO A 299 -2.44 19.62 16.76
N GLU A 300 -2.01 19.83 18.00
CA GLU A 300 -0.61 20.03 18.36
C GLU A 300 0.02 18.68 18.72
N SER A 301 1.29 18.50 18.36
CA SER A 301 2.07 17.31 18.67
C SER A 301 2.55 17.35 20.12
N THR A 302 2.09 16.40 20.93
CA THR A 302 2.64 16.16 22.28
C THR A 302 3.83 15.19 22.19
N PRO A 303 4.98 15.48 22.83
CA PRO A 303 6.15 14.60 22.78
C PRO A 303 5.88 13.19 23.32
N THR A 304 6.74 12.22 22.98
CA THR A 304 6.64 10.86 23.56
C THR A 304 6.82 10.92 25.08
N LYS A 305 6.25 9.94 25.81
CA LYS A 305 6.45 9.83 27.25
C LYS A 305 7.93 9.76 27.58
N LEU A 306 8.70 8.94 26.86
CA LEU A 306 10.15 8.79 27.02
C LEU A 306 10.86 10.15 26.99
N CYS A 307 10.59 11.00 26.00
CA CYS A 307 11.16 12.35 25.91
C CYS A 307 10.74 13.26 27.09
N THR A 308 9.47 13.25 27.51
CA THR A 308 9.04 14.07 28.66
C THR A 308 9.66 13.62 29.98
N THR A 309 9.74 12.31 30.18
CA THR A 309 10.28 11.64 31.35
C THR A 309 11.81 11.83 31.47
N VAL A 310 12.55 11.73 30.37
CA VAL A 310 14.00 11.99 30.33
C VAL A 310 14.33 13.47 30.53
N ASN A 311 13.55 14.40 29.98
CA ASN A 311 13.76 15.83 30.24
C ASN A 311 13.60 16.19 31.73
N ALA A 312 12.65 15.55 32.44
CA ALA A 312 12.53 15.71 33.89
C ALA A 312 13.75 15.17 34.65
N ALA A 313 14.36 14.07 34.19
CA ALA A 313 15.59 13.53 34.77
C ALA A 313 16.78 14.50 34.64
N ASN A 314 16.98 15.10 33.46
CA ASN A 314 18.05 16.06 33.22
C ASN A 314 17.90 17.34 34.05
N LEU A 315 16.67 17.84 34.20
CA LEU A 315 16.39 19.01 35.05
C LEU A 315 16.77 18.72 36.50
N TRP A 316 16.36 17.56 37.05
CA TRP A 316 16.75 17.13 38.38
C TRP A 316 18.27 16.96 38.52
N ALA A 317 18.94 16.36 37.52
CA ALA A 317 20.39 16.15 37.54
C ALA A 317 21.17 17.47 37.63
N ARG A 318 20.80 18.47 36.81
CA ARG A 318 21.36 19.83 36.89
C ARG A 318 21.08 20.50 38.22
N ASP A 319 19.85 20.38 38.74
CA ASP A 319 19.47 20.95 40.04
C ASP A 319 20.21 20.26 41.23
N ASN A 320 20.96 19.18 40.95
CA ASN A 320 21.86 18.46 41.86
C ASN A 320 23.35 18.54 41.43
N ASN A 321 23.70 19.43 40.49
CA ASN A 321 25.05 19.62 39.91
C ASN A 321 25.66 18.36 39.21
N LEU A 322 24.83 17.39 38.81
CA LEU A 322 25.24 16.14 38.15
C LEU A 322 25.24 16.21 36.62
N ASP A 323 24.73 17.29 36.02
CA ASP A 323 24.71 17.54 34.57
C ASP A 323 26.11 17.65 33.95
N SER A 324 27.10 18.02 34.75
CA SER A 324 28.52 17.96 34.37
C SER A 324 29.06 16.52 34.18
N PHE A 325 28.38 15.51 34.74
CA PHE A 325 28.77 14.09 34.70
C PHE A 325 27.84 13.20 33.88
N ILE A 326 26.52 13.44 33.90
CA ILE A 326 25.52 12.59 33.25
C ILE A 326 24.51 13.46 32.50
N GLU A 327 24.38 13.19 31.21
CA GLU A 327 23.33 13.71 30.33
C GLU A 327 22.53 12.55 29.77
N VAL A 328 21.20 12.63 29.77
CA VAL A 328 20.33 11.62 29.14
C VAL A 328 19.58 12.27 27.97
N ILE A 329 19.85 11.82 26.74
CA ILE A 329 19.19 12.32 25.53
C ILE A 329 18.09 11.32 25.13
N ALA A 330 16.87 11.77 24.87
CA ALA A 330 15.79 10.92 24.34
C ALA A 330 15.21 11.49 23.06
N VAL A 331 15.02 10.63 22.05
CA VAL A 331 14.41 10.93 20.75
C VAL A 331 13.55 9.74 20.36
N ASP A 332 12.26 9.98 20.14
CA ASP A 332 11.26 8.99 19.70
C ASP A 332 11.26 7.68 20.54
N ASP A 333 11.85 6.61 20.01
CA ASP A 333 11.96 5.26 20.59
C ASP A 333 13.36 4.93 21.16
N GLN A 334 14.25 5.93 21.27
CA GLN A 334 15.62 5.73 21.74
C GLN A 334 15.98 6.70 22.87
N PHE A 335 16.82 6.24 23.80
CA PHE A 335 17.51 7.12 24.74
C PHE A 335 18.98 6.74 24.92
N THR A 336 19.82 7.77 25.01
CA THR A 336 21.27 7.65 25.23
C THR A 336 21.62 8.22 26.59
N VAL A 337 22.32 7.46 27.43
CA VAL A 337 22.97 7.95 28.66
C VAL A 337 24.43 8.24 28.34
N ASN A 338 24.78 9.53 28.30
CA ASN A 338 26.15 10.02 28.15
C ASN A 338 26.78 10.19 29.54
N ILE A 339 27.92 9.52 29.78
CA ILE A 339 28.75 9.65 30.97
C ILE A 339 29.95 10.52 30.60
N ASN A 340 30.00 11.75 31.11
CA ASN A 340 31.03 12.73 30.78
C ASN A 340 32.30 12.54 31.63
N VAL A 341 33.38 12.09 31.00
CA VAL A 341 34.68 11.87 31.66
C VAL A 341 35.48 13.16 31.87
N ASP A 342 35.16 14.26 31.18
CA ASP A 342 35.78 15.57 31.48
C ASP A 342 35.22 16.19 32.76
N GLY A 343 33.97 15.86 33.14
CA GLY A 343 33.38 16.21 34.43
C GLY A 343 34.19 15.64 35.60
N ILE A 344 34.64 14.39 35.48
CA ILE A 344 35.49 13.69 36.47
C ILE A 344 36.76 14.48 36.79
N TRP A 345 37.35 15.16 35.81
CA TRP A 345 38.61 15.89 35.96
C TRP A 345 38.45 17.38 36.28
N SER A 346 37.23 17.90 36.30
CA SER A 346 36.91 19.32 36.56
C SER A 346 36.12 19.54 37.85
N TYR A 347 35.60 18.49 38.47
CA TYR A 347 34.86 18.57 39.72
C TYR A 347 35.78 18.68 40.95
N SER A 348 35.41 19.57 41.88
CA SER A 348 36.10 19.79 43.15
C SER A 348 35.13 20.04 44.31
N GLY A 349 33.95 19.43 44.26
CA GLY A 349 32.91 19.53 45.30
C GLY A 349 33.01 18.41 46.33
N GLU A 350 32.68 18.71 47.58
CA GLU A 350 32.73 17.74 48.69
C GLU A 350 31.42 16.93 48.83
N ASP A 351 30.35 17.34 48.13
CA ASP A 351 28.98 17.03 48.53
C ASP A 351 28.19 16.22 47.48
N PHE A 352 28.51 14.92 47.36
CA PHE A 352 27.64 13.93 46.69
C PHE A 352 26.37 13.62 47.52
N SER A 353 25.74 14.66 48.07
CA SER A 353 24.45 14.63 48.77
C SER A 353 23.36 13.94 47.95
N SER A 354 23.41 14.17 46.64
CA SER A 354 22.42 13.83 45.61
C SER A 354 22.19 12.34 45.35
N PHE A 355 23.02 11.40 45.82
CA PHE A 355 22.82 9.98 45.48
C PHE A 355 21.51 9.37 46.03
N ASP A 356 21.14 9.67 47.28
CA ASP A 356 19.85 9.24 47.82
C ASP A 356 18.69 9.90 47.05
N GLY A 357 18.90 11.12 46.53
CA GLY A 357 17.98 11.79 45.61
C GLY A 357 17.89 11.10 44.25
N LEU A 358 19.01 10.69 43.64
CA LEU A 358 19.06 9.93 42.39
C LEU A 358 18.38 8.57 42.54
N MET A 359 18.49 7.93 43.70
CA MET A 359 17.89 6.62 43.92
C MET A 359 16.43 6.66 44.33
N THR A 360 16.04 7.68 45.11
CA THR A 360 14.63 7.99 45.31
C THR A 360 14.01 8.35 43.96
N PHE A 361 14.66 9.19 43.15
CA PHE A 361 14.26 9.51 41.79
C PHE A 361 14.12 8.25 40.94
N VAL A 362 15.15 7.40 40.78
CA VAL A 362 15.04 6.18 39.96
C VAL A 362 13.91 5.25 40.45
N GLY A 363 13.69 5.13 41.76
CA GLY A 363 12.56 4.39 42.33
C GLY A 363 11.19 5.01 42.03
N GLU A 364 11.02 6.30 42.30
CA GLU A 364 9.81 7.08 42.02
C GLU A 364 9.57 7.27 40.52
N PHE A 365 10.60 7.23 39.69
CA PHE A 365 10.57 7.32 38.23
C PHE A 365 10.06 6.00 37.64
N ILE A 366 10.59 4.86 38.12
CA ILE A 366 10.03 3.52 37.87
C ILE A 366 8.55 3.46 38.32
N LYS A 367 8.25 3.87 39.56
CA LYS A 367 6.89 3.79 40.13
C LYS A 367 5.87 4.75 39.49
N THR A 368 6.26 6.00 39.21
CA THR A 368 5.33 7.09 38.85
C THR A 368 5.27 7.36 37.34
N ASN A 369 6.40 7.30 36.62
CA ASN A 369 6.40 7.60 35.19
C ASN A 369 6.09 6.34 34.36
N PHE A 370 6.68 5.20 34.69
CA PHE A 370 6.46 3.98 33.91
C PHE A 370 5.11 3.33 34.22
N GLY A 371 4.69 3.29 35.49
CA GLY A 371 3.35 2.81 35.89
C GLY A 371 3.06 1.36 35.52
N THR A 372 4.12 0.56 35.29
CA THR A 372 4.06 -0.86 34.92
C THR A 372 4.86 -1.68 35.93
N ASP A 373 4.30 -2.81 36.33
CA ASP A 373 4.93 -3.79 37.20
C ASP A 373 5.93 -4.72 36.48
N ASP A 374 6.00 -4.62 35.14
CA ASP A 374 6.96 -5.33 34.28
C ASP A 374 7.74 -4.31 33.43
N VAL A 375 9.07 -4.39 33.54
CA VAL A 375 10.05 -3.68 32.70
C VAL A 375 11.15 -4.68 32.39
N LYS A 376 11.45 -4.89 31.11
CA LYS A 376 12.50 -5.84 30.68
C LYS A 376 13.70 -5.11 30.10
N ILE A 377 14.88 -5.68 30.30
CA ILE A 377 16.13 -5.28 29.63
C ILE A 377 16.74 -6.54 29.02
N ASN A 378 17.03 -6.53 27.72
CA ASN A 378 17.49 -7.68 26.93
C ASN A 378 16.60 -8.93 27.15
N GLY A 379 15.27 -8.73 27.21
CA GLY A 379 14.28 -9.79 27.47
C GLY A 379 14.21 -10.30 28.92
N HIS A 380 14.94 -9.70 29.86
CA HIS A 380 14.89 -10.05 31.28
C HIS A 380 14.11 -9.01 32.09
N SER A 381 12.97 -9.42 32.65
CA SER A 381 12.14 -8.59 33.54
C SER A 381 12.93 -8.21 34.81
N VAL A 382 13.53 -7.01 34.80
CA VAL A 382 14.27 -6.43 35.94
C VAL A 382 13.31 -5.90 37.01
N TYR A 383 12.07 -5.61 36.63
CA TYR A 383 10.97 -5.25 37.53
C TYR A 383 9.84 -6.27 37.33
N VAL A 384 9.30 -6.82 38.42
CA VAL A 384 8.23 -7.84 38.42
C VAL A 384 7.32 -7.60 39.63
N ASN A 385 6.01 -7.43 39.41
CA ASN A 385 5.00 -7.21 40.46
C ASN A 385 5.39 -6.05 41.42
N GLY A 386 5.86 -4.95 40.87
CA GLY A 386 6.31 -3.76 41.60
C GLY A 386 7.65 -3.93 42.32
N LYS A 387 8.33 -5.08 42.17
CA LYS A 387 9.58 -5.40 42.88
C LYS A 387 10.76 -5.57 41.92
N LEU A 388 11.93 -5.19 42.39
CA LEU A 388 13.20 -5.43 41.72
C LEU A 388 13.49 -6.94 41.71
N SER A 389 13.60 -7.53 40.51
CA SER A 389 13.75 -8.97 40.30
C SER A 389 15.21 -9.40 40.48
N THR A 390 15.59 -9.84 41.69
CA THR A 390 16.99 -10.13 42.05
C THR A 390 17.73 -11.04 41.04
N PRO A 391 17.18 -12.16 40.53
CA PRO A 391 17.88 -13.00 39.56
C PRO A 391 18.05 -12.35 38.17
N ALA A 392 17.05 -11.58 37.71
CA ALA A 392 17.15 -10.85 36.44
C ALA A 392 18.10 -9.66 36.55
N ILE A 393 18.08 -8.96 37.69
CA ILE A 393 19.00 -7.86 38.02
C ILE A 393 20.42 -8.38 38.21
N LYS A 394 20.64 -9.56 38.80
CA LYS A 394 21.94 -10.26 38.73
C LYS A 394 22.34 -10.35 37.25
N LYS A 395 21.58 -11.03 36.41
CA LYS A 395 22.00 -11.27 35.03
C LYS A 395 22.25 -9.97 34.22
N VAL A 396 21.37 -8.98 34.30
CA VAL A 396 21.53 -7.68 33.60
C VAL A 396 22.68 -6.84 34.17
N LEU A 397 22.91 -6.87 35.49
CA LEU A 397 24.11 -6.27 36.10
C LEU A 397 25.37 -7.11 35.89
N PHE A 398 25.28 -8.35 35.37
CA PHE A 398 26.44 -9.22 35.10
C PHE A 398 26.81 -9.32 33.61
N ASP A 399 25.89 -9.06 32.67
CA ASP A 399 26.25 -8.58 31.32
C ASP A 399 26.95 -7.20 31.36
N VAL A 400 26.72 -6.49 32.47
CA VAL A 400 27.41 -5.29 32.98
C VAL A 400 28.25 -5.63 34.24
N GLY A 401 28.67 -6.89 34.38
CA GLY A 401 29.41 -7.42 35.55
C GLY A 401 30.78 -6.80 35.64
N ALA A 402 31.62 -7.15 34.69
CA ALA A 402 32.11 -6.03 33.93
C ALA A 402 31.13 -5.65 32.86
N GLY A 403 31.25 -6.24 31.69
CA GLY A 403 31.26 -5.35 30.55
C GLY A 403 32.24 -4.21 30.81
N PHE A 404 31.71 -3.15 31.40
CA PHE A 404 32.31 -2.04 32.12
C PHE A 404 33.79 -1.90 31.83
N PHE A 405 34.70 -2.13 32.77
CA PHE A 405 36.09 -1.72 32.58
C PHE A 405 36.79 -2.41 31.38
N LEU A 406 36.69 -3.73 31.15
CA LEU A 406 37.29 -4.33 29.93
C LEU A 406 36.62 -3.86 28.62
N LYS A 407 35.31 -3.54 28.63
CA LYS A 407 34.66 -2.82 27.51
C LYS A 407 35.09 -1.35 27.44
N ILE A 408 35.51 -0.73 28.55
CA ILE A 408 35.99 0.66 28.66
C ILE A 408 37.42 0.77 28.13
N ALA A 409 38.35 -0.12 28.49
CA ALA A 409 39.63 -0.28 27.79
C ALA A 409 39.45 -0.41 26.28
N ASN A 410 38.51 -1.29 25.88
CA ASN A 410 38.22 -1.58 24.49
C ASN A 410 37.11 -0.70 23.87
N LEU A 411 36.86 0.49 24.45
CA LEU A 411 35.91 1.45 23.86
C LEU A 411 36.41 1.87 22.49
N ASN A 412 35.53 1.76 21.50
CA ASN A 412 35.74 2.35 20.19
C ASN A 412 35.68 3.89 20.25
N ASP A 413 36.04 4.55 19.15
CA ASP A 413 36.11 6.01 19.04
C ASP A 413 34.74 6.71 19.16
N SER A 414 33.63 5.96 19.12
CA SER A 414 32.28 6.49 19.35
C SER A 414 31.85 6.49 20.82
N GLY A 415 32.69 5.99 21.73
CA GLY A 415 32.45 5.98 23.17
C GLY A 415 31.31 5.05 23.62
N VAL A 416 30.74 4.24 22.73
CA VAL A 416 29.59 3.37 23.05
C VAL A 416 30.00 2.21 23.96
N TYR A 417 29.51 2.26 25.20
CA TYR A 417 29.69 1.23 26.21
C TYR A 417 28.79 0.00 25.96
N GLY A 418 27.56 0.23 25.50
CA GLY A 418 26.63 -0.83 25.15
C GLY A 418 25.31 -0.28 24.62
N VAL A 419 24.57 -1.16 23.94
CA VAL A 419 23.19 -0.95 23.51
C VAL A 419 22.35 -2.08 24.11
N TYR A 420 21.17 -1.75 24.61
CA TYR A 420 20.30 -2.63 25.38
C TYR A 420 18.85 -2.45 24.91
N ASP A 421 18.15 -3.57 24.71
CA ASP A 421 16.75 -3.57 24.30
C ASP A 421 15.88 -3.46 25.56
N VAL A 422 15.18 -2.34 25.73
CA VAL A 422 14.34 -2.08 26.90
C VAL A 422 12.87 -2.21 26.52
N GLU A 423 12.16 -3.15 27.14
CA GLU A 423 10.71 -3.30 26.94
C GLU A 423 9.97 -2.63 28.10
N ILE A 424 9.12 -1.66 27.77
CA ILE A 424 8.34 -0.86 28.73
C ILE A 424 6.87 -0.94 28.33
N ALA A 425 6.06 -1.62 29.16
CA ALA A 425 4.63 -1.85 28.92
C ALA A 425 4.30 -2.46 27.53
N GLY A 426 5.20 -3.25 26.96
CA GLY A 426 5.07 -3.85 25.63
C GLY A 426 5.50 -2.95 24.46
N GLU A 427 6.06 -1.76 24.72
CA GLU A 427 6.76 -0.95 23.73
C GLU A 427 8.28 -1.20 23.83
N GLU A 428 8.93 -1.47 22.69
CA GLU A 428 10.40 -1.65 22.59
C GLU A 428 11.09 -0.28 22.48
N ILE A 429 12.17 -0.10 23.23
CA ILE A 429 12.95 1.15 23.34
C ILE A 429 14.44 0.82 23.34
N THR A 430 15.24 1.56 22.55
CA THR A 430 16.70 1.36 22.53
C THR A 430 17.38 2.21 23.61
N LEU A 431 18.02 1.58 24.60
CA LEU A 431 18.96 2.23 25.51
C LEU A 431 20.37 2.13 24.95
N THR A 432 21.02 3.26 24.68
CA THR A 432 22.48 3.34 24.45
C THR A 432 23.17 3.93 25.68
N VAL A 433 24.30 3.38 26.09
CA VAL A 433 25.17 4.01 27.11
C VAL A 433 26.50 4.38 26.46
N LYS A 434 27.01 5.57 26.74
CA LYS A 434 28.27 6.10 26.17
C LYS A 434 29.13 6.75 27.24
N PHE A 435 30.45 6.68 27.06
CA PHE A 435 31.41 7.59 27.69
C PHE A 435 31.77 8.69 26.69
N VAL A 436 31.73 9.95 27.12
CA VAL A 436 32.01 11.12 26.29
C VAL A 436 33.00 12.05 26.99
N GLY A 437 33.81 12.76 26.22
CA GLY A 437 34.84 13.68 26.74
C GLY A 437 36.06 13.74 25.82
N SER A 438 37.08 14.49 26.23
CA SER A 438 38.33 14.65 25.49
C SER A 438 39.14 13.35 25.38
N ASP A 439 39.83 13.16 24.25
CA ASP A 439 40.64 11.96 23.98
C ASP A 439 41.67 11.67 25.07
N GLU A 440 42.28 12.71 25.66
CA GLU A 440 43.25 12.58 26.75
C GLU A 440 42.61 11.96 28.00
N ASN A 441 41.41 12.42 28.34
CA ASN A 441 40.69 11.98 29.54
C ASN A 441 39.99 10.64 29.34
N LEU A 442 39.46 10.38 28.14
CA LEU A 442 38.95 9.07 27.77
C LEU A 442 40.08 8.04 27.82
N ASN A 443 41.26 8.32 27.25
CA ASN A 443 42.39 7.39 27.27
C ASN A 443 42.93 7.11 28.68
N LYS A 444 42.96 8.09 29.61
CA LYS A 444 43.26 7.82 31.04
C LYS A 444 42.26 6.84 31.64
N VAL A 445 40.97 7.03 31.35
CA VAL A 445 39.90 6.14 31.80
C VAL A 445 40.06 4.76 31.16
N LYS A 446 40.39 4.63 29.86
CA LYS A 446 40.71 3.34 29.20
C LYS A 446 41.93 2.64 29.79
N GLN A 447 42.96 3.37 30.23
CA GLN A 447 44.17 2.80 30.83
C GLN A 447 43.94 2.32 32.26
N PHE A 448 43.29 3.11 33.11
CA PHE A 448 42.81 2.62 34.42
C PHE A 448 41.86 1.44 34.24
N ALA A 449 40.97 1.52 33.25
CA ALA A 449 40.10 0.46 32.78
C ALA A 449 40.78 -0.59 31.89
N GLN A 450 42.11 -0.69 31.90
CA GLN A 450 42.85 -1.92 31.60
C GLN A 450 43.50 -2.50 32.87
N VAL A 451 44.14 -1.66 33.70
CA VAL A 451 44.97 -2.10 34.85
C VAL A 451 44.26 -3.07 35.80
N ILE A 452 42.97 -2.86 36.14
CA ILE A 452 42.26 -3.74 37.09
C ILE A 452 41.55 -4.93 36.36
N ALA A 453 41.69 -5.11 35.02
CA ALA A 453 41.23 -6.32 34.29
C ALA A 453 42.16 -7.47 34.60
N ASP A 454 43.44 -7.16 34.41
CA ASP A 454 44.57 -8.05 34.51
C ASP A 454 44.77 -8.54 35.96
N HIS A 455 43.92 -8.07 36.89
CA HIS A 455 43.96 -8.32 38.32
C HIS A 455 42.59 -8.60 38.99
N ILE A 456 41.43 -8.38 38.35
CA ILE A 456 40.12 -8.63 38.96
C ILE A 456 39.09 -9.17 37.94
N TYR A 457 38.47 -10.30 38.26
CA TYR A 457 37.45 -10.94 37.43
C TYR A 457 36.17 -11.27 38.22
N ALA A 458 35.10 -11.60 37.51
CA ALA A 458 33.83 -12.02 38.11
C ALA A 458 33.22 -13.21 37.35
N ASP A 459 32.61 -14.14 38.10
CA ASP A 459 31.84 -15.27 37.56
C ASP A 459 30.48 -15.40 38.26
N THR A 460 29.48 -15.79 37.49
CA THR A 460 28.09 -16.03 37.92
C THR A 460 27.50 -17.30 37.29
N SER A 461 28.36 -18.25 36.92
CA SER A 461 27.96 -19.57 36.40
C SER A 461 27.22 -20.44 37.43
N GLY A 462 27.34 -20.12 38.73
CA GLY A 462 26.63 -20.74 39.84
C GLY A 462 25.48 -19.89 40.41
N HIS A 463 25.06 -20.19 41.65
CA HIS A 463 24.04 -19.41 42.36
C HIS A 463 24.59 -18.13 43.03
N ASP A 464 25.86 -18.17 43.40
CA ASP A 464 26.57 -17.10 44.10
C ASP A 464 27.34 -16.19 43.12
N LEU A 465 27.65 -14.98 43.59
CA LEU A 465 28.57 -14.09 42.88
C LEU A 465 30.00 -14.45 43.27
N VAL A 466 30.82 -14.91 42.32
CA VAL A 466 32.26 -15.07 42.52
C VAL A 466 32.99 -13.82 42.00
N ILE A 467 33.91 -13.28 42.79
CA ILE A 467 34.84 -12.21 42.40
C ILE A 467 36.26 -12.73 42.62
N GLY A 468 37.03 -12.91 41.55
CA GLY A 468 38.45 -13.21 41.63
C GLY A 468 39.29 -11.94 41.73
N ILE A 469 40.33 -11.97 42.54
CA ILE A 469 41.33 -10.90 42.68
C ILE A 469 42.72 -11.55 42.62
N ASP A 470 43.49 -11.17 41.62
CA ASP A 470 44.85 -11.63 41.36
C ASP A 470 45.83 -10.54 41.81
N LEU A 471 46.80 -10.90 42.66
CA LEU A 471 47.72 -9.93 43.26
C LEU A 471 48.86 -9.55 42.29
N PRO A 472 49.05 -8.25 41.98
CA PRO A 472 50.11 -7.78 41.08
C PRO A 472 51.49 -8.32 41.45
N ASP A 473 52.28 -8.71 40.45
CA ASP A 473 53.61 -9.31 40.61
C ASP A 473 54.50 -8.60 41.63
N ALA A 474 54.60 -7.27 41.54
CA ALA A 474 55.45 -6.48 42.44
C ALA A 474 54.97 -6.58 43.90
N LEU A 475 53.66 -6.51 44.12
CA LEU A 475 53.04 -6.60 45.44
C LEU A 475 53.15 -8.01 46.03
N ARG A 476 52.90 -9.05 45.22
CA ARG A 476 53.13 -10.45 45.59
C ARG A 476 54.58 -10.68 45.98
N ASN A 477 55.54 -10.29 45.14
CA ASN A 477 56.96 -10.45 45.39
C ASN A 477 57.44 -9.65 46.61
N TYR A 478 56.86 -8.47 46.89
CA TYR A 478 57.15 -7.72 48.11
C TYR A 478 56.68 -8.48 49.37
N ILE A 479 55.46 -9.01 49.39
CA ILE A 479 54.93 -9.79 50.52
C ILE A 479 55.81 -11.04 50.74
N LEU A 480 56.17 -11.75 49.67
CA LEU A 480 57.11 -12.88 49.71
C LEU A 480 58.49 -12.48 50.24
N SER A 481 58.98 -11.27 49.95
CA SER A 481 60.25 -10.76 50.49
C SER A 481 60.26 -10.46 52.00
N LYS A 482 59.10 -10.52 52.67
CA LYS A 482 58.98 -10.41 54.13
C LYS A 482 58.88 -11.77 54.85
N VAL A 483 58.88 -12.87 54.09
CA VAL A 483 58.97 -14.23 54.62
C VAL A 483 60.43 -14.54 54.96
N ASP A 484 60.70 -15.02 56.18
CA ASP A 484 62.06 -15.39 56.61
C ASP A 484 62.64 -16.53 55.73
N GLU A 485 63.93 -16.44 55.38
CA GLU A 485 64.60 -17.39 54.49
C GLU A 485 64.42 -18.86 54.95
N GLY A 486 63.73 -19.66 54.13
CA GLY A 486 63.53 -21.09 54.36
C GLY A 486 62.17 -21.49 54.94
N GLN A 487 61.26 -20.55 55.21
CA GLN A 487 59.86 -20.85 55.55
C GLN A 487 59.02 -21.07 54.28
N ASN A 488 57.96 -21.89 54.34
CA ASN A 488 57.01 -22.05 53.25
C ASN A 488 56.08 -20.82 53.18
N PRO A 489 56.02 -20.07 52.07
CA PRO A 489 55.19 -18.87 51.97
C PRO A 489 53.71 -19.10 52.32
N LEU A 490 53.11 -20.23 51.92
CA LEU A 490 51.72 -20.56 52.24
C LEU A 490 51.49 -20.72 53.75
N GLU A 491 52.43 -21.36 54.45
CA GLU A 491 52.36 -21.52 55.90
C GLU A 491 52.55 -20.18 56.63
N VAL A 492 53.36 -19.27 56.09
CA VAL A 492 53.60 -17.95 56.68
C VAL A 492 52.43 -17.00 56.46
N MET A 493 51.81 -17.03 55.26
CA MET A 493 50.55 -16.33 54.99
C MET A 493 49.47 -16.69 56.02
N HIS A 494 49.36 -17.96 56.43
CA HIS A 494 48.40 -18.38 57.47
C HIS A 494 48.57 -17.68 58.84
N TYR A 495 49.73 -17.07 59.13
CA TYR A 495 49.97 -16.36 60.39
C TYR A 495 49.87 -14.84 60.28
N ILE A 496 49.76 -14.27 59.08
CA ILE A 496 49.54 -12.84 58.86
C ILE A 496 48.09 -12.50 59.22
N ASN A 497 47.87 -11.57 60.16
CA ASN A 497 46.55 -10.99 60.39
C ASN A 497 46.24 -9.88 59.39
N ILE A 498 44.96 -9.69 59.08
CA ILE A 498 44.48 -8.73 58.07
C ILE A 498 45.01 -7.31 58.37
N ASN A 499 45.03 -6.92 59.64
CA ASN A 499 45.54 -5.61 60.04
C ASN A 499 47.00 -5.41 59.63
N SER A 500 47.90 -6.37 59.93
CA SER A 500 49.31 -6.25 59.56
C SER A 500 49.51 -6.30 58.04
N GLY A 501 48.75 -7.16 57.34
CA GLY A 501 48.78 -7.25 55.88
C GLY A 501 48.39 -5.93 55.21
N LEU A 502 47.27 -5.33 55.62
CA LEU A 502 46.81 -4.06 55.04
C LEU A 502 47.71 -2.87 55.42
N ASN A 503 48.23 -2.80 56.64
CA ASN A 503 49.20 -1.76 57.03
C ASN A 503 50.55 -1.91 56.30
N LEU A 504 50.96 -3.13 55.93
CA LEU A 504 52.11 -3.33 55.03
C LEU A 504 51.83 -2.80 53.62
N MET A 505 50.59 -2.91 53.12
CA MET A 505 50.21 -2.35 51.82
C MET A 505 50.09 -0.83 51.86
N ALA A 506 49.56 -0.26 52.96
CA ALA A 506 49.44 1.18 53.20
C ALA A 506 50.76 1.90 53.54
N GLY A 507 51.90 1.24 53.33
CA GLY A 507 53.25 1.79 53.46
C GLY A 507 54.10 1.58 52.21
N LEU A 508 53.49 1.32 51.05
CA LEU A 508 54.16 1.11 49.77
C LEU A 508 54.18 2.37 48.90
N ASP A 509 55.17 2.47 48.02
CA ASP A 509 55.22 3.49 46.98
C ASP A 509 54.34 3.06 45.79
N VAL A 510 53.49 3.96 45.29
CA VAL A 510 52.59 3.71 44.16
C VAL A 510 53.35 3.34 42.88
N SER A 511 54.58 3.82 42.72
CA SER A 511 55.47 3.47 41.60
C SER A 511 56.02 2.04 41.69
N GLU A 512 56.18 1.49 42.90
CA GLU A 512 56.55 0.08 43.10
C GLU A 512 55.40 -0.85 42.75
N VAL A 513 54.16 -0.46 43.06
CA VAL A 513 52.96 -1.29 42.80
C VAL A 513 52.41 -1.15 41.37
N PHE A 514 52.41 0.06 40.81
CA PHE A 514 51.74 0.38 39.53
C PHE A 514 52.67 0.92 38.42
N GLY A 515 53.99 0.87 38.63
CA GLY A 515 54.99 1.23 37.62
C GLY A 515 54.85 2.66 37.10
N SER A 516 54.91 2.86 35.78
CA SER A 516 54.84 4.18 35.15
C SER A 516 53.48 4.89 35.27
N ASN A 517 52.43 4.20 35.74
CA ASN A 517 51.05 4.70 35.69
C ASN A 517 50.64 5.58 36.88
N VAL A 518 51.56 5.89 37.81
CA VAL A 518 51.32 6.66 39.05
C VAL A 518 50.43 7.89 38.85
N SER A 519 50.68 8.71 37.83
CA SER A 519 49.92 9.95 37.62
C SER A 519 48.48 9.74 37.16
N ALA A 520 48.14 8.57 36.63
CA ALA A 520 46.78 8.15 36.33
C ALA A 520 46.13 7.45 37.54
N VAL A 521 46.90 6.60 38.24
CA VAL A 521 46.47 5.84 39.41
C VAL A 521 46.14 6.77 40.60
N ASN A 522 47.03 7.70 40.97
CA ASN A 522 46.76 8.69 42.03
C ASN A 522 45.56 9.58 41.69
N LYS A 523 45.34 9.87 40.40
CA LYS A 523 44.18 10.63 39.91
C LYS A 523 42.87 9.83 39.99
N ALA A 524 42.88 8.53 39.72
CA ALA A 524 41.72 7.65 39.91
C ALA A 524 41.42 7.39 41.39
N LEU A 525 42.45 7.20 42.21
CA LEU A 525 42.34 7.05 43.66
C LEU A 525 41.81 8.33 44.31
N LYS A 526 42.28 9.52 43.87
CA LYS A 526 41.66 10.80 44.23
C LYS A 526 40.16 10.78 43.97
N PHE A 527 39.72 10.42 42.77
CA PHE A 527 38.30 10.34 42.44
C PHE A 527 37.52 9.38 43.36
N PHE A 528 38.10 8.24 43.76
CA PHE A 528 37.46 7.34 44.73
C PHE A 528 37.45 7.86 46.18
N CYS A 529 38.39 8.73 46.54
CA CYS A 529 38.39 9.48 47.80
C CYS A 529 37.43 10.68 47.78
N ASP A 530 37.30 11.39 46.65
CA ASP A 530 36.27 12.41 46.43
C ASP A 530 34.86 11.79 46.47
N LEU A 531 34.71 10.55 45.99
CA LEU A 531 33.50 9.73 46.13
C LEU A 531 33.30 9.15 47.55
N SER A 532 34.07 9.53 48.57
CA SER A 532 33.90 9.09 49.97
C SER A 532 32.48 9.33 50.49
N GLY A 533 31.96 10.56 50.37
CA GLY A 533 30.60 10.90 50.79
C GLY A 533 29.50 10.08 50.08
N PHE A 534 29.74 9.69 48.83
CA PHE A 534 28.90 8.73 48.11
C PHE A 534 29.04 7.33 48.73
N ALA A 535 30.27 6.85 48.90
CA ALA A 535 30.57 5.52 49.42
C ALA A 535 30.00 5.31 50.84
N ASN A 536 29.96 6.36 51.66
CA ASN A 536 29.44 6.32 53.02
C ASN A 536 27.91 6.28 53.03
N LYS A 537 27.23 7.07 52.16
CA LYS A 537 25.78 6.92 51.90
C LYS A 537 25.41 5.53 51.39
N VAL A 538 26.34 4.86 50.70
CA VAL A 538 26.20 3.46 50.27
C VAL A 538 26.34 2.52 51.47
N VAL A 539 27.45 2.57 52.22
CA VAL A 539 27.72 1.67 53.35
C VAL A 539 26.65 1.80 54.43
N GLY A 540 26.14 3.01 54.68
CA GLY A 540 25.03 3.28 55.61
C GLY A 540 23.64 2.74 55.20
N LYS A 541 23.51 1.95 54.12
CA LYS A 541 22.31 1.12 53.86
C LYS A 541 22.57 -0.38 54.03
N ILE A 542 23.78 -0.79 54.43
CA ILE A 542 24.08 -2.17 54.83
C ILE A 542 23.54 -2.35 56.25
N GLU A 543 22.57 -3.24 56.44
CA GLU A 543 22.09 -3.63 57.77
C GLU A 543 22.98 -4.70 58.41
N LYS A 544 23.54 -5.58 57.58
CA LYS A 544 24.51 -6.59 57.99
C LYS A 544 25.50 -6.82 56.87
N ALA A 545 26.79 -6.89 57.18
CA ALA A 545 27.77 -7.54 56.32
C ALA A 545 28.65 -8.41 57.21
N THR A 546 28.63 -9.72 57.00
CA THR A 546 29.43 -10.70 57.73
C THR A 546 30.27 -11.54 56.79
N VAL A 547 31.51 -11.79 57.19
CA VAL A 547 32.42 -12.75 56.56
C VAL A 547 32.26 -14.10 57.26
N THR A 548 32.15 -15.19 56.52
CA THR A 548 32.11 -16.54 57.09
C THR A 548 33.51 -17.16 57.05
N LEU A 549 34.07 -17.48 58.21
CA LEU A 549 35.36 -18.16 58.37
C LEU A 549 35.26 -19.65 58.01
N ALA A 550 36.42 -20.30 57.84
CA ALA A 550 36.50 -21.72 57.46
C ALA A 550 35.89 -22.69 58.49
N ASP A 551 35.77 -22.27 59.75
CA ASP A 551 35.12 -23.03 60.83
C ASP A 551 33.59 -22.81 60.92
N GLY A 552 33.03 -21.91 60.09
CA GLY A 552 31.63 -21.51 60.10
C GLY A 552 31.30 -20.30 61.00
N THR A 553 32.28 -19.68 61.66
CA THR A 553 32.10 -18.45 62.43
C THR A 553 31.74 -17.28 61.50
N GLU A 554 30.72 -16.49 61.85
CA GLU A 554 30.47 -15.20 61.19
C GLU A 554 31.17 -14.06 61.96
N VAL A 555 31.94 -13.25 61.23
CA VAL A 555 32.64 -12.05 61.73
C VAL A 555 32.12 -10.82 60.99
N ASN A 556 31.92 -9.69 61.66
CA ASN A 556 31.44 -8.48 60.99
C ASN A 556 32.48 -7.95 59.99
N LEU A 557 32.07 -7.62 58.75
CA LEU A 557 32.98 -7.04 57.75
C LEU A 557 33.39 -5.60 58.13
N PHE A 558 32.43 -4.83 58.65
CA PHE A 558 32.56 -3.41 58.94
C PHE A 558 32.34 -3.14 60.43
N LYS A 559 32.93 -2.07 60.95
CA LYS A 559 32.61 -1.55 62.30
C LYS A 559 31.23 -0.88 62.33
N ASP A 560 30.67 -0.71 63.53
CA ASP A 560 29.47 0.11 63.73
C ASP A 560 29.67 1.53 63.17
N ASN A 561 28.76 1.96 62.28
CA ASN A 561 28.86 3.23 61.54
C ASN A 561 30.18 3.36 60.76
N ALA A 562 30.60 2.32 60.06
CA ALA A 562 31.77 2.37 59.18
C ALA A 562 31.62 3.41 58.06
N GLU A 563 32.41 4.46 58.15
CA GLU A 563 32.59 5.48 57.12
C GLU A 563 34.02 5.41 56.58
N PHE A 564 34.16 5.45 55.26
CA PHE A 564 35.43 5.72 54.59
C PHE A 564 35.79 7.17 54.87
N SER A 565 36.71 7.38 55.81
CA SER A 565 37.27 8.70 56.09
C SER A 565 38.48 8.95 55.19
N TYR A 566 38.63 10.19 54.75
CA TYR A 566 39.76 10.63 53.94
C TYR A 566 40.11 12.08 54.28
N ASP A 567 41.33 12.30 54.77
CA ASP A 567 41.86 13.64 55.06
C ASP A 567 42.94 14.00 54.01
N PRO A 568 42.67 14.95 53.09
CA PRO A 568 43.64 15.38 52.08
C PRO A 568 44.85 16.12 52.63
N THR A 569 44.87 16.48 53.93
CA THR A 569 45.93 17.31 54.53
C THR A 569 47.01 16.50 55.25
N LEU A 570 46.80 15.19 55.45
CA LEU A 570 47.75 14.30 56.14
C LEU A 570 48.78 13.65 55.22
N TYR A 571 48.67 13.82 53.90
CA TYR A 571 49.49 13.13 52.90
C TYR A 571 50.21 14.15 51.98
N GLU A 572 51.54 14.07 51.90
CA GLU A 572 52.32 14.98 51.05
C GLU A 572 52.06 14.72 49.55
N ASP A 573 51.92 15.80 48.76
CA ASP A 573 51.77 15.83 47.29
C ASP A 573 50.84 14.79 46.63
N GLY A 574 49.81 14.34 47.35
CA GLY A 574 48.74 13.51 46.77
C GLY A 574 49.08 12.03 46.68
N ASP A 575 49.59 11.44 47.77
CA ASP A 575 49.57 10.00 48.01
C ASP A 575 48.12 9.52 48.32
N TYR A 576 47.28 9.54 47.29
CA TYR A 576 45.91 9.05 47.36
C TYR A 576 45.83 7.52 47.56
N TYR A 577 46.93 6.78 47.39
CA TYR A 577 46.96 5.33 47.57
C TYR A 577 47.02 4.96 49.04
N ASN A 578 48.02 5.45 49.79
CA ASN A 578 48.11 5.12 51.22
C ASN A 578 46.95 5.75 52.00
N ALA A 579 46.42 6.89 51.55
CA ALA A 579 45.18 7.46 52.07
C ALA A 579 43.94 6.57 51.78
N PHE A 580 43.81 6.01 50.57
CA PHE A 580 42.72 5.10 50.22
C PHE A 580 42.80 3.76 50.97
N MET A 581 44.01 3.20 51.12
CA MET A 581 44.24 1.97 51.88
C MET A 581 43.95 2.18 53.37
N THR A 582 44.37 3.31 53.96
CA THR A 582 44.04 3.67 55.35
C THR A 582 42.52 3.82 55.53
N GLY A 583 41.84 4.50 54.61
CA GLY A 583 40.37 4.62 54.61
C GLY A 583 39.63 3.27 54.51
N ILE A 584 40.23 2.24 53.88
CA ILE A 584 39.71 0.87 53.91
C ILE A 584 39.94 0.22 55.28
N VAL A 585 41.17 0.29 55.82
CA VAL A 585 41.52 -0.29 57.14
C VAL A 585 40.60 0.26 58.23
N ASP A 586 40.35 1.57 58.22
CA ASP A 586 39.49 2.22 59.22
C ASP A 586 38.03 1.75 59.16
N MET A 587 37.52 1.30 58.02
CA MET A 587 36.14 0.80 57.90
C MET A 587 35.93 -0.60 58.48
N LEU A 588 36.96 -1.44 58.48
CA LEU A 588 36.82 -2.84 58.90
C LEU A 588 36.49 -2.96 60.38
N SER A 589 35.81 -4.04 60.77
CA SER A 589 35.64 -4.38 62.18
C SER A 589 36.99 -4.75 62.80
N ASP A 590 37.12 -4.57 64.11
CA ASP A 590 38.33 -4.98 64.82
C ASP A 590 38.44 -6.51 64.92
N GLU A 591 37.30 -7.21 64.94
CA GLU A 591 37.21 -8.68 64.85
C GLU A 591 37.85 -9.20 63.56
N LEU A 592 37.55 -8.57 62.41
CA LEU A 592 38.12 -8.96 61.11
C LEU A 592 39.58 -8.54 60.95
N LYS A 593 40.00 -7.43 61.56
CA LYS A 593 41.42 -6.99 61.58
C LYS A 593 42.33 -8.02 62.24
N ASP A 594 41.86 -8.66 63.31
CA ASP A 594 42.63 -9.66 64.05
C ASP A 594 42.54 -11.08 63.44
N CYS A 595 41.58 -11.34 62.55
CA CYS A 595 41.54 -12.56 61.75
C CYS A 595 42.78 -12.70 60.84
N LYS A 596 43.23 -13.94 60.63
CA LYS A 596 44.36 -14.29 59.77
C LYS A 596 43.91 -14.76 58.40
N VAL A 597 44.81 -14.68 57.43
CA VAL A 597 44.55 -15.23 56.09
C VAL A 597 44.25 -16.75 56.15
N GLY A 598 44.85 -17.46 57.11
CA GLY A 598 44.58 -18.88 57.37
C GLY A 598 43.26 -19.22 58.06
N ASP A 599 42.48 -18.22 58.50
CA ASP A 599 41.15 -18.44 59.09
C ASP A 599 40.05 -18.50 58.00
N PHE A 600 40.38 -18.17 56.75
CA PHE A 600 39.50 -18.30 55.57
C PHE A 600 39.68 -19.65 54.86
N ALA A 601 38.71 -20.02 54.01
CA ALA A 601 38.74 -21.31 53.31
C ALA A 601 39.80 -21.30 52.21
N CYS A 602 40.91 -22.01 52.43
CA CYS A 602 42.03 -22.10 51.49
C CYS A 602 41.86 -23.30 50.54
N ASP A 603 41.98 -23.08 49.23
CA ASP A 603 42.21 -24.15 48.26
C ASP A 603 43.71 -24.50 48.26
N CYS A 604 44.04 -25.50 49.08
CA CYS A 604 45.40 -25.74 49.56
C CYS A 604 46.38 -26.34 48.53
N GLU A 605 45.94 -26.63 47.31
CA GLU A 605 46.85 -26.93 46.18
C GLU A 605 47.32 -25.64 45.44
N TYR A 606 46.59 -24.52 45.55
CA TYR A 606 46.75 -23.36 44.65
C TYR A 606 46.92 -22.00 45.35
N GLY A 607 46.96 -21.93 46.69
CA GLY A 607 47.17 -20.67 47.42
C GLY A 607 46.05 -19.63 47.26
N THR A 608 44.87 -20.08 46.81
CA THR A 608 43.67 -19.28 46.65
C THR A 608 42.86 -19.28 47.94
N TYR A 609 42.59 -18.11 48.51
CA TYR A 609 41.74 -17.98 49.68
C TYR A 609 40.33 -17.53 49.30
N VAL A 610 39.34 -18.29 49.75
CA VAL A 610 37.92 -18.06 49.50
C VAL A 610 37.31 -17.37 50.71
N VAL A 611 36.73 -16.19 50.47
CA VAL A 611 36.16 -15.31 51.49
C VAL A 611 34.67 -15.10 51.17
N PRO A 612 33.76 -15.90 51.75
CA PRO A 612 32.31 -15.70 51.64
C PRO A 612 31.88 -14.50 52.48
N VAL A 613 31.19 -13.55 51.86
CA VAL A 613 30.67 -12.32 52.47
C VAL A 613 29.16 -12.28 52.29
N ASN A 614 28.43 -12.49 53.37
CA ASN A 614 26.98 -12.38 53.44
C ASN A 614 26.61 -10.91 53.68
N ILE A 615 25.80 -10.32 52.80
CA ILE A 615 25.41 -8.90 52.89
C ILE A 615 23.89 -8.78 52.86
N THR A 616 23.33 -8.17 53.90
CA THR A 616 21.93 -7.71 53.98
C THR A 616 21.89 -6.21 53.73
N VAL A 617 21.28 -5.79 52.62
CA VAL A 617 21.14 -4.38 52.23
C VAL A 617 19.69 -3.91 52.41
N ASN A 618 19.47 -2.85 53.16
CA ASN A 618 18.19 -2.15 53.21
C ASN A 618 17.97 -1.35 51.92
N ILE A 619 16.80 -1.55 51.30
CA ILE A 619 16.38 -0.90 50.06
C ILE A 619 15.08 -0.10 50.22
N ALA A 620 14.59 0.11 51.44
CA ALA A 620 13.32 0.81 51.70
C ALA A 620 13.31 2.29 51.22
N ASN A 621 14.48 2.89 51.01
CA ASN A 621 14.61 4.24 50.43
C ASN A 621 14.56 4.27 48.88
N LEU A 622 14.41 3.14 48.18
CA LEU A 622 14.29 3.09 46.70
C LEU A 622 12.87 3.45 46.20
N GLY A 623 12.25 4.45 46.83
CA GLY A 623 10.82 4.68 46.76
C GLY A 623 10.01 3.64 47.57
N ASP A 624 8.74 3.96 47.79
CA ASP A 624 7.79 3.18 48.61
C ASP A 624 7.37 1.86 47.91
N VAL A 625 8.30 0.90 47.85
CA VAL A 625 8.16 -0.41 47.18
C VAL A 625 7.85 -1.48 48.23
N ALA A 626 6.56 -1.75 48.43
CA ALA A 626 6.09 -2.50 49.59
C ALA A 626 6.53 -3.97 49.65
N ALA A 627 6.80 -4.44 50.87
CA ALA A 627 6.90 -5.84 51.28
C ALA A 627 8.12 -6.66 50.81
N VAL A 628 9.26 -6.04 50.52
CA VAL A 628 10.62 -6.57 50.81
C VAL A 628 11.54 -5.38 51.07
N ASN A 629 11.91 -5.14 52.32
CA ASN A 629 12.74 -3.98 52.69
C ASN A 629 14.24 -4.28 52.61
N THR A 630 14.62 -5.56 52.56
CA THR A 630 16.00 -6.04 52.69
C THR A 630 16.34 -7.05 51.57
N VAL A 631 17.57 -6.99 51.07
CA VAL A 631 18.09 -7.95 50.08
C VAL A 631 19.31 -8.64 50.68
N GLU A 632 19.25 -9.96 50.79
CA GLU A 632 20.34 -10.81 51.28
C GLU A 632 21.08 -11.45 50.10
N GLU A 633 22.41 -11.35 50.10
CA GLU A 633 23.29 -11.88 49.05
C GLU A 633 24.60 -12.39 49.64
N THR A 634 25.06 -13.56 49.20
CA THR A 634 26.43 -14.03 49.44
C THR A 634 27.31 -13.65 48.25
N ILE A 635 28.43 -12.99 48.54
CA ILE A 635 29.50 -12.67 47.59
C ILE A 635 30.73 -13.50 47.98
N ILE A 636 31.22 -14.32 47.06
CA ILE A 636 32.40 -15.16 47.25
C ILE A 636 33.59 -14.45 46.61
N PHE A 637 34.47 -13.87 47.42
CA PHE A 637 35.77 -13.42 46.90
C PHE A 637 36.72 -14.62 46.83
N ARG A 638 37.53 -14.68 45.76
CA ARG A 638 38.69 -15.57 45.62
C ARG A 638 39.91 -14.70 45.48
N ILE A 639 40.87 -14.81 46.39
CA ILE A 639 42.09 -14.01 46.38
C ILE A 639 43.26 -14.94 46.09
N HIS A 640 43.94 -14.69 44.97
CA HIS A 640 45.05 -15.50 44.49
C HIS A 640 46.38 -14.87 44.93
N PHE A 641 46.97 -15.43 45.98
CA PHE A 641 48.22 -14.91 46.58
C PHE A 641 49.47 -15.46 45.91
N ILE A 642 49.40 -16.65 45.31
CA ILE A 642 50.51 -17.30 44.61
C ILE A 642 49.96 -17.87 43.32
N ASP A 643 50.32 -17.27 42.19
CA ASP A 643 50.11 -17.90 40.89
C ASP A 643 51.15 -19.01 40.69
N ILE A 644 50.72 -20.14 40.16
CA ILE A 644 51.57 -21.33 39.93
C ILE A 644 51.72 -21.56 38.42
N GLU A 645 52.34 -20.60 37.73
CA GLU A 645 52.98 -20.90 36.45
C GLU A 645 54.11 -21.93 36.67
N TYR A 646 53.98 -23.07 36.00
CA TYR A 646 54.79 -24.29 36.13
C TYR A 646 55.76 -24.49 34.95
#